data_AF-A0A6J2TSU7-F1
#
_entry.id   AF-A0A6J2TSU7-F1
#
_cell.length_a   1.000
_cell.length_b   1.000
_cell.length_c   1.000
_cell.angle_alpha   90.00
_cell.angle_beta   90.00
_cell.angle_gamma   90.00
#
_symmetry.space_group_name_H-M   'P 1'
#
loop_
_entity.id
_entity.type
_entity.pdbx_description
1 polymer ?
#
loop_
_entity_poly.entity_id
_entity_poly.type
_entity_poly.pdbx_seq_one_letter_code
_entity_poly.pdbx_strand_id
1 'polypeptide(L)'
;MARRYCLSGTYPLPLLTIILLVLSLLTGAQATYAKTEVDALRDEYFGLERDLWQWLDKATMSRNNMETQLRKVYNSHRNFTNKHQMQRSFPKNYEIGNYSEWRLLERDIIEISDYFNFYKTNIMMKPGSSANLEERAVLDFTDTVLRNNEHFSMSRTFQDIENIMVKQALYYRVHMFSSSQICNMHQSPQQFVYALYSDIALTELKGYIMMEFSWMMLRVYGKGNFTQEAELMRNDYERRTERTLKLLQEVMRRSARIVWRCDPEPQHHVLGQTYDEVTRLLQGFIENEVDLNSDETCRETCSYYQNTRTESCFKEKFCARQPGCKGRLYNCQFVQSDMWVCQAPLNSTRRYEYVEYENGSVLGRRGRCVRGTSKVDSWWRYLFWHCSYCMCLCDEQSIKSDRFFNLREAVSDFTQNRVVTGLRFIKKNRIFHLQIQEGELLPRGNINQTSLTWKPVDNYNIFDRDVIKGVDYHSLSYESRSVDLDDINTDDPSFVVTGVRFRVVGTHLNLEARLTEINFETGKLVNSKELSYWNSNDNTDVSGDNRRKKLSISSPDIPTRTIVKSIPMSKHNEFIEFVNSDLYKDAAQTTVPFMDVQDVVSNPPVPLSGVGIYYKGRPGFGGFLAPKIITYDFTRHVVVPKRTP
;
A
#
# COMPACT_ATOMS: atom_id res chain seq x y z
N MET A 1 -42.93 -65.93 14.31
CA MET A 1 -44.25 -65.39 14.70
C MET A 1 -44.45 -64.08 13.96
N ALA A 2 -45.48 -64.00 13.14
CA ALA A 2 -45.76 -62.90 12.22
C ALA A 2 -46.36 -61.67 12.93
N ARG A 3 -46.11 -60.45 12.44
CA ARG A 3 -47.14 -59.58 11.83
C ARG A 3 -46.58 -58.25 11.32
N ARG A 4 -47.00 -57.92 10.09
CA ARG A 4 -46.99 -56.60 9.45
C ARG A 4 -47.94 -55.65 10.18
N TYR A 5 -47.66 -54.34 10.13
CA TYR A 5 -48.66 -53.31 9.84
C TYR A 5 -47.99 -52.12 9.12
N CYS A 6 -48.52 -51.79 7.94
CA CYS A 6 -48.36 -50.51 7.26
C CYS A 6 -49.23 -49.46 7.95
N LEU A 7 -48.79 -48.19 7.96
CA LEU A 7 -49.69 -47.04 7.91
C LEU A 7 -49.05 -45.94 7.06
N SER A 8 -49.82 -45.56 6.05
CA SER A 8 -49.67 -44.45 5.11
C SER A 8 -49.80 -43.09 5.79
N GLY A 9 -48.96 -42.12 5.39
CA GLY A 9 -49.10 -40.71 5.76
C GLY A 9 -48.61 -39.83 4.62
N THR A 10 -49.55 -39.36 3.82
CA THR A 10 -49.41 -38.41 2.72
C THR A 10 -48.95 -37.04 3.22
N TYR A 11 -47.77 -36.57 2.79
CA TYR A 11 -47.36 -35.18 2.91
C TYR A 11 -47.62 -34.45 1.60
N PRO A 12 -48.09 -33.19 1.63
CA PRO A 12 -48.59 -32.52 0.44
C PRO A 12 -47.38 -32.04 -0.39
N LEU A 13 -47.40 -32.40 -1.68
CA LEU A 13 -46.42 -31.95 -2.69
C LEU A 13 -46.38 -30.43 -3.03
N PRO A 14 -47.27 -29.51 -2.59
CA PRO A 14 -47.18 -28.13 -3.03
C PRO A 14 -46.19 -27.28 -2.20
N LEU A 15 -45.70 -27.74 -1.04
CA LEU A 15 -44.74 -26.95 -0.25
C LEU A 15 -43.30 -27.07 -0.77
N LEU A 16 -42.91 -28.25 -1.28
CA LEU A 16 -41.56 -28.46 -1.80
C LEU A 16 -41.34 -27.74 -3.15
N THR A 17 -42.39 -27.67 -3.98
CA THR A 17 -42.37 -26.92 -5.24
C THR A 17 -42.39 -25.41 -5.03
N ILE A 18 -43.07 -24.90 -3.99
CA ILE A 18 -43.01 -23.47 -3.64
C ILE A 18 -41.64 -23.09 -3.06
N ILE A 19 -41.01 -23.94 -2.24
CA ILE A 19 -39.65 -23.69 -1.74
C ILE A 19 -38.61 -23.75 -2.87
N LEU A 20 -38.75 -24.68 -3.83
CA LEU A 20 -37.91 -24.72 -5.03
C LEU A 20 -38.18 -23.56 -6.00
N LEU A 21 -39.42 -23.07 -6.11
CA LEU A 21 -39.74 -21.85 -6.89
C LEU A 21 -39.18 -20.58 -6.23
N VAL A 22 -39.24 -20.47 -4.91
CA VAL A 22 -38.64 -19.35 -4.15
C VAL A 22 -37.11 -19.40 -4.17
N LEU A 23 -36.50 -20.60 -4.13
CA LEU A 23 -35.05 -20.77 -4.33
C LEU A 23 -34.63 -20.49 -5.78
N SER A 24 -35.45 -20.83 -6.78
CA SER A 24 -35.17 -20.52 -8.18
C SER A 24 -35.38 -19.03 -8.54
N LEU A 25 -36.21 -18.31 -7.78
CA LEU A 25 -36.34 -16.85 -7.87
C LEU A 25 -35.21 -16.10 -7.14
N LEU A 26 -34.43 -16.78 -6.29
CA LEU A 26 -33.26 -16.22 -5.61
C LEU A 26 -31.93 -16.52 -6.32
N THR A 27 -31.92 -17.38 -7.33
CA THR A 27 -30.75 -17.61 -8.19
C THR A 27 -30.88 -16.81 -9.50
N GLY A 28 -30.63 -15.50 -9.44
CA GLY A 28 -30.70 -14.67 -10.65
C GLY A 28 -30.30 -13.21 -10.51
N ALA A 29 -30.20 -12.67 -9.29
CA ALA A 29 -29.60 -11.36 -9.09
C ALA A 29 -28.09 -11.55 -8.82
N GLN A 30 -27.30 -11.76 -9.89
CA GLN A 30 -25.88 -11.42 -9.80
C GLN A 30 -25.82 -9.94 -9.42
N ALA A 31 -25.32 -9.63 -8.21
CA ALA A 31 -25.14 -8.25 -7.78
C ALA A 31 -24.38 -7.50 -8.88
N THR A 32 -25.05 -6.57 -9.54
CA THR A 32 -24.43 -5.74 -10.57
C THR A 32 -23.59 -4.71 -9.85
N TYR A 33 -22.29 -4.96 -9.75
CA TYR A 33 -21.35 -3.99 -9.21
C TYR A 33 -21.41 -2.70 -10.04
N ALA A 34 -21.37 -1.56 -9.34
CA ALA A 34 -21.27 -0.26 -9.99
C ALA A 34 -19.99 -0.21 -10.85
N LYS A 35 -20.14 0.27 -12.08
CA LYS A 35 -19.07 0.32 -13.09
C LYS A 35 -17.98 1.35 -12.74
N THR A 36 -16.81 1.23 -13.37
CA THR A 36 -15.77 2.27 -13.30
C THR A 36 -16.26 3.60 -13.90
N GLU A 37 -15.55 4.70 -13.65
CA GLU A 37 -15.91 6.03 -14.19
C GLU A 37 -15.98 6.03 -15.71
N VAL A 38 -14.96 5.48 -16.38
CA VAL A 38 -14.88 5.44 -17.84
C VAL A 38 -15.94 4.53 -18.45
N ASP A 39 -16.24 3.39 -17.81
CA ASP A 39 -17.28 2.47 -18.27
C ASP A 39 -18.67 3.07 -18.14
N ALA A 40 -18.96 3.77 -17.03
CA ALA A 40 -20.22 4.46 -16.83
C ALA A 40 -20.42 5.61 -17.83
N LEU A 41 -19.37 6.41 -18.09
CA LEU A 41 -19.41 7.46 -19.11
C LEU A 41 -19.67 6.91 -20.50
N ARG A 42 -19.05 5.78 -20.83
CA ARG A 42 -19.27 5.09 -22.11
C ARG A 42 -20.73 4.67 -22.27
N ASP A 43 -21.31 3.99 -21.29
CA ASP A 43 -22.72 3.58 -21.35
C ASP A 43 -23.67 4.77 -21.47
N GLU A 44 -23.36 5.87 -20.78
CA GLU A 44 -24.16 7.08 -20.86
C GLU A 44 -24.09 7.70 -22.26
N TYR A 45 -22.91 7.75 -22.88
CA TYR A 45 -22.77 8.21 -24.25
C TYR A 45 -23.49 7.29 -25.24
N PHE A 46 -23.42 5.98 -25.00
CA PHE A 46 -24.09 4.97 -25.80
C PHE A 46 -25.62 5.14 -25.80
N GLY A 47 -26.19 5.50 -24.64
CA GLY A 47 -27.59 5.91 -24.55
C GLY A 47 -27.89 7.16 -25.37
N LEU A 48 -27.05 8.20 -25.23
CA LEU A 48 -27.18 9.46 -25.96
C LEU A 48 -27.12 9.29 -27.47
N GLU A 49 -26.14 8.52 -27.96
CA GLU A 49 -25.93 8.20 -29.37
C GLU A 49 -27.19 7.55 -29.98
N ARG A 50 -27.69 6.49 -29.35
CA ARG A 50 -28.90 5.78 -29.79
C ARG A 50 -30.11 6.71 -29.87
N ASP A 51 -30.32 7.52 -28.83
CA ASP A 51 -31.44 8.44 -28.76
C ASP A 51 -31.37 9.53 -29.86
N LEU A 52 -30.15 9.98 -30.20
CA LEU A 52 -29.92 10.93 -31.27
C LEU A 52 -30.17 10.34 -32.66
N TRP A 53 -29.66 9.14 -32.95
CA TRP A 53 -29.92 8.46 -34.22
C TRP A 53 -31.40 8.16 -34.43
N GLN A 54 -32.08 7.61 -33.42
CA GLN A 54 -33.53 7.38 -33.48
C GLN A 54 -34.33 8.67 -33.70
N TRP A 55 -33.87 9.78 -33.11
CA TRP A 55 -34.49 11.08 -33.31
C TRP A 55 -34.26 11.60 -34.73
N LEU A 56 -33.05 11.47 -35.28
CA LEU A 56 -32.72 11.85 -36.66
C LEU A 56 -33.52 11.03 -37.69
N ASP A 57 -33.72 9.73 -37.45
CA ASP A 57 -34.56 8.87 -38.29
C ASP A 57 -36.02 9.31 -38.32
N LYS A 58 -36.59 9.63 -37.15
CA LYS A 58 -37.96 10.17 -37.06
C LYS A 58 -38.06 11.57 -37.69
N ALA A 59 -37.03 12.39 -37.50
CA ALA A 59 -36.97 13.74 -38.02
C ALA A 59 -36.77 13.81 -39.54
N THR A 60 -36.35 12.73 -40.20
CA THR A 60 -36.29 12.64 -41.66
C THR A 60 -37.65 12.28 -42.28
N MET A 61 -38.54 11.65 -41.51
CA MET A 61 -39.91 11.33 -41.93
C MET A 61 -40.92 12.47 -41.73
N SER A 62 -40.60 13.42 -40.84
CA SER A 62 -41.30 14.70 -40.67
C SER A 62 -40.52 15.79 -41.41
N ARG A 63 -41.15 16.81 -42.00
CA ARG A 63 -40.44 17.99 -42.57
C ARG A 63 -39.79 18.84 -41.46
N ASN A 64 -38.85 18.29 -40.68
CA ASN A 64 -38.15 19.02 -39.64
C ASN A 64 -37.08 19.92 -40.27
N ASN A 65 -37.08 21.20 -39.87
CA ASN A 65 -36.09 22.21 -40.30
C ASN A 65 -34.66 21.75 -39.90
N MET A 66 -33.71 21.81 -40.84
CA MET A 66 -32.27 21.52 -40.65
C MET A 66 -31.71 22.18 -39.38
N GLU A 67 -32.13 23.40 -39.09
CA GLU A 67 -31.75 24.16 -37.89
C GLU A 67 -32.12 23.42 -36.58
N THR A 68 -33.29 22.77 -36.55
CA THR A 68 -33.74 22.01 -35.37
C THR A 68 -32.89 20.76 -35.16
N GLN A 69 -32.52 20.08 -36.25
CA GLN A 69 -31.64 18.91 -36.20
C GLN A 69 -30.24 19.28 -35.74
N LEU A 70 -29.68 20.33 -36.33
CA LEU A 70 -28.38 20.87 -35.94
C LEU A 70 -28.36 21.24 -34.46
N ARG A 71 -29.37 21.97 -33.98
CA ARG A 71 -29.46 22.35 -32.56
C ARG A 71 -29.53 21.15 -31.63
N LYS A 72 -30.30 20.12 -32.00
CA LYS A 72 -30.47 18.92 -31.16
C LYS A 72 -29.16 18.14 -31.04
N VAL A 73 -28.49 17.85 -32.16
CA VAL A 73 -27.22 17.12 -32.19
C VAL A 73 -26.13 17.91 -31.46
N TYR A 74 -25.97 19.20 -31.80
CA TYR A 74 -24.95 20.06 -31.22
C TYR A 74 -25.08 20.21 -29.70
N ASN A 75 -26.28 20.61 -29.21
CA ASN A 75 -26.46 20.84 -27.78
C ASN A 75 -26.29 19.55 -26.97
N SER A 76 -26.70 18.40 -27.52
CA SER A 76 -26.56 17.10 -26.85
C SER A 76 -25.09 16.72 -26.68
N HIS A 77 -24.28 16.84 -27.74
CA HIS A 77 -22.83 16.59 -27.69
C HIS A 77 -22.09 17.61 -26.82
N ARG A 78 -22.48 18.89 -26.90
CA ARG A 78 -21.92 19.97 -26.07
C ARG A 78 -22.14 19.70 -24.58
N ASN A 79 -23.36 19.32 -24.21
CA ASN A 79 -23.69 18.99 -22.82
C ASN A 79 -22.87 17.81 -22.31
N PHE A 80 -22.71 16.75 -23.12
CA PHE A 80 -21.88 15.60 -22.75
C PHE A 80 -20.39 15.97 -22.63
N THR A 81 -19.86 16.69 -23.62
CA THR A 81 -18.44 17.11 -23.70
C THR A 81 -18.02 18.09 -22.60
N ASN A 82 -18.96 18.83 -22.03
CA ASN A 82 -18.69 19.79 -20.94
C ASN A 82 -18.56 19.15 -19.56
N LYS A 83 -18.85 17.86 -19.41
CA LYS A 83 -18.65 17.13 -18.16
C LYS A 83 -17.19 17.19 -17.69
N HIS A 84 -16.99 17.20 -16.38
CA HIS A 84 -15.66 17.35 -15.78
C HIS A 84 -14.70 16.22 -16.20
N GLN A 85 -15.20 14.99 -16.36
CA GLN A 85 -14.39 13.84 -16.78
C GLN A 85 -13.83 14.00 -18.20
N MET A 86 -14.61 14.62 -19.09
CA MET A 86 -14.19 14.90 -20.47
C MET A 86 -13.11 15.99 -20.56
N GLN A 87 -12.82 16.69 -19.46
CA GLN A 87 -11.75 17.69 -19.39
C GLN A 87 -10.36 17.09 -19.18
N ARG A 88 -10.26 15.83 -18.73
CA ARG A 88 -8.99 15.14 -18.51
C ARG A 88 -8.29 14.89 -19.84
N SER A 89 -7.08 15.41 -20.06
CA SER A 89 -6.25 15.06 -21.22
C SER A 89 -5.47 13.78 -20.97
N PHE A 90 -5.10 13.09 -22.05
CA PHE A 90 -4.19 11.94 -21.92
C PHE A 90 -2.84 12.38 -21.33
N PRO A 91 -2.31 11.71 -20.29
CA PRO A 91 -1.00 12.04 -19.73
C PRO A 91 0.11 11.93 -20.77
N LYS A 92 0.94 12.96 -20.88
CA LYS A 92 2.13 12.92 -21.74
C LYS A 92 3.25 12.25 -20.93
N ASN A 93 3.83 11.17 -21.47
CA ASN A 93 4.95 10.39 -20.91
C ASN A 93 4.53 9.30 -19.91
N TYR A 94 3.75 8.34 -20.38
CA TYR A 94 3.59 7.08 -19.66
C TYR A 94 4.92 6.32 -19.68
N GLU A 95 5.62 6.24 -18.56
CA GLU A 95 6.86 5.46 -18.42
C GLU A 95 6.54 3.96 -18.45
N ILE A 96 6.40 3.39 -19.65
CA ILE A 96 6.10 1.98 -19.87
C ILE A 96 7.27 1.34 -20.61
N GLY A 97 8.37 1.10 -19.88
CA GLY A 97 9.57 0.47 -20.41
C GLY A 97 10.06 1.04 -21.75
N ASN A 98 10.87 0.26 -22.48
CA ASN A 98 11.33 0.60 -23.81
C ASN A 98 10.62 -0.25 -24.88
N TYR A 99 9.28 -0.21 -24.90
CA TYR A 99 8.48 -0.90 -25.93
C TYR A 99 8.25 0.04 -27.12
N SER A 100 8.78 -0.31 -28.29
CA SER A 100 8.64 0.51 -29.50
C SER A 100 7.20 0.62 -29.97
N GLU A 101 6.41 -0.45 -29.81
CA GLU A 101 4.99 -0.45 -30.19
C GLU A 101 4.17 0.51 -29.32
N TRP A 102 4.52 0.62 -28.02
CA TRP A 102 3.91 1.60 -27.13
C TRP A 102 4.18 3.04 -27.59
N ARG A 103 5.41 3.37 -27.98
CA ARG A 103 5.76 4.75 -28.39
C ARG A 103 4.98 5.22 -29.62
N LEU A 104 4.74 4.31 -30.57
CA LEU A 104 3.92 4.59 -31.75
C LEU A 104 2.45 4.78 -31.34
N LEU A 105 1.93 3.90 -30.49
CA LEU A 105 0.55 3.99 -30.01
C LEU A 105 0.31 5.24 -29.16
N GLU A 106 1.23 5.57 -28.26
CA GLU A 106 1.16 6.73 -27.37
C GLU A 106 1.07 8.03 -28.18
N ARG A 107 1.85 8.16 -29.25
CA ARG A 107 1.76 9.30 -30.18
C ARG A 107 0.37 9.43 -30.77
N ASP A 108 -0.19 8.34 -31.29
CA ASP A 108 -1.50 8.37 -31.96
C ASP A 108 -2.64 8.63 -30.95
N ILE A 109 -2.53 8.12 -29.72
CA ILE A 109 -3.47 8.43 -28.62
C ILE A 109 -3.39 9.89 -28.21
N ILE A 110 -2.18 10.46 -28.11
CA ILE A 110 -1.98 11.90 -27.85
C ILE A 110 -2.64 12.73 -28.95
N GLU A 111 -2.49 12.32 -30.22
CA GLU A 111 -3.11 12.99 -31.35
C GLU A 111 -4.65 13.01 -31.24
N ILE A 112 -5.28 11.89 -30.86
CA ILE A 112 -6.73 11.83 -30.58
C ILE A 112 -7.11 12.80 -29.45
N SER A 113 -6.33 12.84 -28.37
CA SER A 113 -6.58 13.76 -27.25
C SER A 113 -6.48 15.22 -27.70
N ASP A 114 -5.52 15.56 -28.57
CA ASP A 114 -5.34 16.91 -29.10
C ASP A 114 -6.47 17.31 -30.07
N TYR A 115 -6.92 16.40 -30.95
CA TYR A 115 -8.12 16.61 -31.77
C TYR A 115 -9.37 16.82 -30.91
N PHE A 116 -9.52 16.08 -29.81
CA PHE A 116 -10.65 16.28 -28.91
C PHE A 116 -10.60 17.65 -28.21
N ASN A 117 -9.42 18.11 -27.83
CA ASN A 117 -9.24 19.46 -27.28
C ASN A 117 -9.58 20.53 -28.31
N PHE A 118 -9.20 20.34 -29.58
CA PHE A 118 -9.61 21.21 -30.68
C PHE A 118 -11.13 21.21 -30.88
N TYR A 119 -11.75 20.02 -30.95
CA TYR A 119 -13.19 19.83 -31.07
C TYR A 119 -13.95 20.57 -29.98
N LYS A 120 -13.52 20.38 -28.73
CA LYS A 120 -14.15 21.03 -27.57
C LYS A 120 -14.04 22.55 -27.64
N THR A 121 -12.85 23.09 -27.90
CA THR A 121 -12.61 24.54 -27.87
C THR A 121 -13.19 25.27 -29.09
N ASN A 122 -13.06 24.71 -30.29
CA ASN A 122 -13.41 25.38 -31.54
C ASN A 122 -14.81 25.04 -32.06
N ILE A 123 -15.37 23.87 -31.69
CA ILE A 123 -16.72 23.47 -32.11
C ILE A 123 -17.71 23.60 -30.94
N MET A 124 -17.41 23.00 -29.78
CA MET A 124 -18.37 22.93 -28.66
C MET A 124 -18.43 24.16 -27.74
N MET A 125 -17.39 25.01 -27.72
CA MET A 125 -17.28 26.16 -26.82
C MET A 125 -17.50 27.53 -27.47
N LYS A 126 -17.89 27.60 -28.76
CA LYS A 126 -18.21 28.88 -29.41
C LYS A 126 -19.37 29.60 -28.69
N PRO A 127 -19.22 30.89 -28.32
CA PRO A 127 -20.28 31.66 -27.68
C PRO A 127 -21.41 31.93 -28.68
N GLY A 128 -22.56 31.28 -28.47
CA GLY A 128 -23.76 31.44 -29.30
C GLY A 128 -24.69 30.24 -29.24
N SER A 129 -25.94 30.42 -29.66
CA SER A 129 -26.82 29.29 -29.98
C SER A 129 -26.26 28.52 -31.18
N SER A 130 -26.87 27.38 -31.52
CA SER A 130 -26.58 26.62 -32.75
C SER A 130 -26.54 27.45 -34.04
N ALA A 131 -27.08 28.67 -34.02
CA ALA A 131 -27.08 29.63 -35.13
C ALA A 131 -25.69 30.15 -35.53
N ASN A 132 -24.65 30.01 -34.68
CA ASN A 132 -23.29 30.49 -34.97
C ASN A 132 -22.32 29.38 -35.43
N LEU A 133 -22.81 28.16 -35.69
CA LEU A 133 -21.98 27.11 -36.31
C LEU A 133 -21.84 27.37 -37.81
N GLU A 134 -20.63 27.78 -38.20
CA GLU A 134 -20.26 27.87 -39.59
C GLU A 134 -20.17 26.46 -40.20
N GLU A 135 -21.03 26.16 -41.18
CA GLU A 135 -21.08 24.86 -41.86
C GLU A 135 -19.71 24.41 -42.35
N ARG A 136 -18.93 25.32 -42.94
CA ARG A 136 -17.58 25.04 -43.44
C ARG A 136 -16.65 24.52 -42.34
N ALA A 137 -16.66 25.15 -41.16
CA ALA A 137 -15.82 24.74 -40.04
C ALA A 137 -16.22 23.35 -39.51
N VAL A 138 -17.51 23.02 -39.54
CA VAL A 138 -17.98 21.67 -39.18
C VAL A 138 -17.56 20.65 -40.21
N LEU A 139 -17.75 20.94 -41.50
CA LEU A 139 -17.39 20.02 -42.59
C LEU A 139 -15.86 19.78 -42.63
N ASP A 140 -15.04 20.81 -42.47
CA ASP A 140 -13.58 20.67 -42.39
C ASP A 140 -13.16 19.82 -41.18
N PHE A 141 -13.84 19.98 -40.04
CA PHE A 141 -13.65 19.11 -38.88
C PHE A 141 -14.05 17.66 -39.18
N THR A 142 -15.20 17.43 -39.84
CA THR A 142 -15.64 16.09 -40.20
C THR A 142 -14.66 15.39 -41.14
N ASP A 143 -14.11 16.11 -42.13
CA ASP A 143 -13.09 15.58 -43.03
C ASP A 143 -11.82 15.18 -42.26
N THR A 144 -11.42 15.99 -41.28
CA THR A 144 -10.25 15.72 -40.44
C THR A 144 -10.44 14.48 -39.56
N VAL A 145 -11.59 14.34 -38.88
CA VAL A 145 -11.85 13.23 -37.96
C VAL A 145 -12.10 11.92 -38.69
N LEU A 146 -12.83 11.97 -39.81
CA LEU A 146 -13.16 10.80 -40.63
C LEU A 146 -12.08 10.49 -41.68
N ARG A 147 -10.98 11.24 -41.67
CA ARG A 147 -9.82 11.01 -42.53
C ARG A 147 -9.32 9.58 -42.37
N ASN A 148 -9.14 8.91 -43.50
CA ASN A 148 -8.58 7.57 -43.54
C ASN A 148 -7.41 7.53 -44.52
N ASN A 149 -6.23 7.98 -44.08
CA ASN A 149 -5.02 7.98 -44.90
C ASN A 149 -3.81 7.42 -44.13
N GLU A 150 -2.65 7.39 -44.78
CA GLU A 150 -1.43 6.83 -44.19
C GLU A 150 -0.94 7.60 -42.96
N HIS A 151 -1.22 8.90 -42.88
CA HIS A 151 -0.76 9.77 -41.80
C HIS A 151 -1.56 9.57 -40.51
N PHE A 152 -2.89 9.66 -40.57
CA PHE A 152 -3.77 9.48 -39.41
C PHE A 152 -5.10 8.86 -39.82
N SER A 153 -5.61 7.97 -38.96
CA SER A 153 -6.92 7.34 -39.12
C SER A 153 -7.41 6.87 -37.74
N MET A 154 -8.54 7.44 -37.27
CA MET A 154 -9.16 7.06 -36.00
C MET A 154 -9.41 5.54 -35.93
N SER A 155 -9.99 4.99 -37.00
CA SER A 155 -10.29 3.55 -37.10
C SER A 155 -9.03 2.69 -37.00
N ARG A 156 -7.92 3.11 -37.63
CA ARG A 156 -6.64 2.41 -37.54
C ARG A 156 -6.09 2.48 -36.11
N THR A 157 -6.06 3.66 -35.50
CA THR A 157 -5.57 3.83 -34.12
C THR A 157 -6.37 2.98 -33.14
N PHE A 158 -7.70 2.90 -33.30
CA PHE A 158 -8.56 2.03 -32.50
C PHE A 158 -8.26 0.55 -32.65
N GLN A 159 -7.92 0.10 -33.87
CA GLN A 159 -7.46 -1.27 -34.11
C GLN A 159 -6.07 -1.49 -33.50
N ASP A 160 -5.18 -0.51 -33.57
CA ASP A 160 -3.84 -0.58 -32.99
C ASP A 160 -3.88 -0.64 -31.46
N ILE A 161 -4.81 0.07 -30.81
CA ILE A 161 -5.10 -0.09 -29.37
C ILE A 161 -5.40 -1.56 -29.06
N GLU A 162 -6.34 -2.19 -29.76
CA GLU A 162 -6.66 -3.61 -29.53
C GLU A 162 -5.46 -4.52 -29.85
N ASN A 163 -4.81 -4.30 -30.99
CA ASN A 163 -3.70 -5.14 -31.44
C ASN A 163 -2.53 -5.10 -30.45
N ILE A 164 -2.10 -3.92 -30.03
CA ILE A 164 -0.93 -3.74 -29.18
C ILE A 164 -1.27 -4.07 -27.72
N MET A 165 -2.36 -3.51 -27.19
CA MET A 165 -2.71 -3.67 -25.77
C MET A 165 -3.20 -5.09 -25.46
N VAL A 166 -4.00 -5.67 -26.36
CA VAL A 166 -4.66 -6.97 -26.15
C VAL A 166 -3.94 -8.09 -26.87
N LYS A 167 -3.83 -8.06 -28.20
CA LYS A 167 -3.32 -9.21 -28.98
C LYS A 167 -1.83 -9.44 -28.80
N GLN A 168 -1.04 -8.36 -28.68
CA GLN A 168 0.39 -8.41 -28.35
C GLN A 168 0.66 -8.34 -26.84
N ALA A 169 -0.40 -8.50 -26.01
CA ALA A 169 -0.30 -8.65 -24.56
C ALA A 169 0.49 -7.52 -23.85
N LEU A 170 0.41 -6.26 -24.32
CA LEU A 170 1.13 -5.17 -23.67
C LEU A 170 0.64 -4.93 -22.23
N TYR A 171 -0.65 -5.13 -21.91
CA TYR A 171 -1.11 -5.11 -20.51
C TYR A 171 -0.36 -6.12 -19.61
N TYR A 172 -0.05 -7.31 -20.13
CA TYR A 172 0.78 -8.27 -19.40
C TYR A 172 2.22 -7.77 -19.24
N ARG A 173 2.83 -7.19 -20.27
CA ARG A 173 4.19 -6.65 -20.15
C ARG A 173 4.25 -5.47 -19.16
N VAL A 174 3.23 -4.62 -19.16
CA VAL A 174 3.09 -3.47 -18.25
C VAL A 174 3.01 -3.90 -16.78
N HIS A 175 2.21 -4.91 -16.43
CA HIS A 175 2.11 -5.33 -15.02
C HIS A 175 3.44 -5.91 -14.51
N MET A 176 4.19 -6.63 -15.35
CA MET A 176 5.51 -7.15 -14.99
C MET A 176 6.51 -6.00 -14.79
N PHE A 177 6.51 -5.03 -15.69
CA PHE A 177 7.38 -3.85 -15.60
C PHE A 177 7.10 -3.04 -14.33
N SER A 178 5.84 -2.66 -14.09
CA SER A 178 5.42 -1.87 -12.91
C SER A 178 5.73 -2.57 -11.59
N SER A 179 5.72 -3.90 -11.53
CA SER A 179 6.13 -4.67 -10.35
C SER A 179 7.59 -4.43 -9.95
N SER A 180 8.46 -4.09 -10.90
CA SER A 180 9.86 -3.70 -10.62
C SER A 180 10.05 -2.21 -10.36
N GLN A 181 9.03 -1.38 -10.62
CA GLN A 181 9.09 0.09 -10.60
C GLN A 181 8.26 0.73 -9.47
N ILE A 182 7.78 -0.06 -8.49
CA ILE A 182 7.00 0.43 -7.34
C ILE A 182 7.68 1.64 -6.66
N CYS A 183 9.01 1.60 -6.55
CA CYS A 183 9.82 2.67 -5.96
C CYS A 183 9.72 4.00 -6.72
N ASN A 184 9.68 3.97 -8.04
CA ASN A 184 9.73 5.16 -8.90
C ASN A 184 8.32 5.70 -9.14
N MET A 185 7.35 4.81 -9.33
CA MET A 185 5.98 5.18 -9.68
C MET A 185 5.13 5.57 -8.47
N HIS A 186 5.47 5.07 -7.27
CA HIS A 186 4.63 5.19 -6.07
C HIS A 186 3.19 4.69 -6.32
N GLN A 187 3.06 3.61 -7.09
CA GLN A 187 1.79 2.97 -7.44
C GLN A 187 1.90 1.47 -7.25
N SER A 188 0.78 0.82 -6.97
CA SER A 188 0.72 -0.64 -7.07
C SER A 188 0.65 -1.03 -8.55
N PRO A 189 1.19 -2.20 -8.96
CA PRO A 189 1.06 -2.69 -10.33
C PRO A 189 -0.38 -2.74 -10.84
N GLN A 190 -1.34 -3.11 -9.97
CA GLN A 190 -2.75 -3.13 -10.34
C GLN A 190 -3.27 -1.70 -10.61
N GLN A 191 -2.93 -0.76 -9.74
CA GLN A 191 -3.32 0.64 -9.88
C GLN A 191 -2.78 1.25 -11.18
N PHE A 192 -1.51 0.97 -11.51
CA PHE A 192 -0.88 1.45 -12.75
C PHE A 192 -1.60 0.91 -13.99
N VAL A 193 -1.87 -0.40 -14.03
CA VAL A 193 -2.58 -1.04 -15.14
C VAL A 193 -4.00 -0.48 -15.30
N TYR A 194 -4.70 -0.26 -14.19
CA TYR A 194 -6.05 0.32 -14.20
C TYR A 194 -6.07 1.78 -14.67
N ALA A 195 -5.10 2.59 -14.24
CA ALA A 195 -4.95 3.97 -14.68
C ALA A 195 -4.68 4.05 -16.19
N LEU A 196 -3.75 3.22 -16.68
CA LEU A 196 -3.43 3.11 -18.10
C LEU A 196 -4.67 2.74 -18.93
N TYR A 197 -5.42 1.73 -18.49
CA TYR A 197 -6.69 1.36 -19.14
C TYR A 197 -7.66 2.55 -19.17
N SER A 198 -7.85 3.22 -18.03
CA SER A 198 -8.83 4.31 -17.89
C SER A 198 -8.53 5.47 -18.83
N ASP A 199 -7.25 5.84 -18.97
CA ASP A 199 -6.83 6.94 -19.85
C ASP A 199 -6.93 6.58 -21.33
N ILE A 200 -6.57 5.34 -21.71
CA ILE A 200 -6.72 4.84 -23.08
C ILE A 200 -8.21 4.79 -23.43
N ALA A 201 -9.03 4.19 -22.56
CA ALA A 201 -10.46 4.02 -22.79
C ALA A 201 -11.20 5.36 -22.86
N LEU A 202 -10.82 6.34 -22.05
CA LEU A 202 -11.39 7.69 -22.12
C LEU A 202 -11.00 8.39 -23.41
N THR A 203 -9.74 8.26 -23.85
CA THR A 203 -9.27 8.84 -25.11
C THR A 203 -9.92 8.17 -26.32
N GLU A 204 -10.11 6.86 -26.27
CA GLU A 204 -10.85 6.12 -27.28
C GLU A 204 -12.32 6.56 -27.35
N LEU A 205 -12.98 6.73 -26.20
CA LEU A 205 -14.34 7.26 -26.13
C LEU A 205 -14.43 8.68 -26.73
N LYS A 206 -13.45 9.54 -26.47
CA LYS A 206 -13.37 10.87 -27.09
C LYS A 206 -13.28 10.82 -28.61
N GLY A 207 -12.43 9.95 -29.14
CA GLY A 207 -12.34 9.71 -30.59
C GLY A 207 -13.68 9.25 -31.16
N TYR A 208 -14.31 8.27 -30.50
CA TYR A 208 -15.62 7.75 -30.90
C TYR A 208 -16.72 8.83 -30.92
N ILE A 209 -16.76 9.69 -29.88
CA ILE A 209 -17.70 10.82 -29.81
C ILE A 209 -17.52 11.77 -31.01
N MET A 210 -16.27 12.07 -31.38
CA MET A 210 -16.00 12.96 -32.51
C MET A 210 -16.44 12.35 -33.84
N MET A 211 -16.28 11.03 -34.02
CA MET A 211 -16.72 10.33 -35.23
C MET A 211 -18.26 10.33 -35.34
N GLU A 212 -18.95 9.96 -34.27
CA GLU A 212 -20.42 9.98 -34.19
C GLU A 212 -20.99 11.38 -34.47
N PHE A 213 -20.42 12.41 -33.83
CA PHE A 213 -20.78 13.79 -34.11
C PHE A 213 -20.60 14.12 -35.60
N SER A 214 -19.48 13.70 -36.21
CA SER A 214 -19.17 13.99 -37.61
C SER A 214 -20.17 13.35 -38.57
N TRP A 215 -20.52 12.08 -38.37
CA TRP A 215 -21.54 11.40 -39.18
C TRP A 215 -22.93 12.02 -39.04
N MET A 216 -23.33 12.34 -37.80
CA MET A 216 -24.60 13.03 -37.57
C MET A 216 -24.64 14.40 -38.25
N MET A 217 -23.55 15.17 -38.21
CA MET A 217 -23.48 16.48 -38.87
C MET A 217 -23.51 16.37 -40.40
N LEU A 218 -22.80 15.40 -40.98
CA LEU A 218 -22.86 15.14 -42.42
C LEU A 218 -24.29 14.79 -42.88
N ARG A 219 -25.03 14.02 -42.06
CA ARG A 219 -26.45 13.73 -42.31
C ARG A 219 -27.32 14.98 -42.23
N VAL A 220 -27.14 15.80 -41.20
CA VAL A 220 -27.90 17.06 -41.03
C VAL A 220 -27.69 18.02 -42.21
N TYR A 221 -26.47 18.09 -42.76
CA TYR A 221 -26.14 18.90 -43.95
C TYR A 221 -26.46 18.21 -45.30
N GLY A 222 -27.14 17.06 -45.29
CA GLY A 222 -27.57 16.37 -46.51
C GLY A 222 -26.44 15.77 -47.34
N LYS A 223 -25.29 15.43 -46.72
CA LYS A 223 -24.12 14.82 -47.39
C LYS A 223 -24.15 13.29 -47.44
N GLY A 224 -25.17 12.64 -46.87
CA GLY A 224 -25.32 11.17 -46.81
C GLY A 224 -26.11 10.73 -45.57
N ASN A 225 -26.38 9.42 -45.43
CA ASN A 225 -27.15 8.88 -44.30
C ASN A 225 -26.28 8.41 -43.12
N PHE A 226 -25.07 7.92 -43.40
CA PHE A 226 -24.02 7.52 -42.43
C PHE A 226 -24.43 6.57 -41.29
N THR A 227 -25.62 6.00 -41.36
CA THR A 227 -26.18 5.15 -40.28
C THR A 227 -25.49 3.80 -40.25
N GLN A 228 -25.12 3.25 -41.41
CA GLN A 228 -24.40 1.99 -41.50
C GLN A 228 -22.97 2.12 -40.97
N GLU A 229 -22.31 3.24 -41.25
CA GLU A 229 -20.96 3.55 -40.77
C GLU A 229 -20.95 3.68 -39.24
N ALA A 230 -21.92 4.40 -38.68
CA ALA A 230 -22.11 4.50 -37.24
C ALA A 230 -22.38 3.14 -36.60
N GLU A 231 -23.29 2.34 -37.17
CA GLU A 231 -23.61 1.00 -36.66
C GLU A 231 -22.42 0.03 -36.71
N LEU A 232 -21.62 0.06 -37.79
CA LEU A 232 -20.40 -0.75 -37.90
C LEU A 232 -19.36 -0.32 -36.88
N MET A 233 -19.11 0.99 -36.72
CA MET A 233 -18.17 1.50 -35.72
C MET A 233 -18.62 1.16 -34.30
N ARG A 234 -19.93 1.24 -34.03
CA ARG A 234 -20.55 0.86 -32.77
C ARG A 234 -20.26 -0.60 -32.42
N ASN A 235 -20.57 -1.50 -33.34
CA ASN A 235 -20.36 -2.94 -33.17
C ASN A 235 -18.86 -3.27 -32.97
N ASP A 236 -17.98 -2.58 -33.69
CA ASP A 236 -16.53 -2.74 -33.54
C ASP A 236 -16.02 -2.22 -32.21
N TYR A 237 -16.49 -1.06 -31.76
CA TYR A 237 -16.15 -0.50 -30.45
C TYR A 237 -16.56 -1.45 -29.31
N GLU A 238 -17.79 -1.96 -29.34
CA GLU A 238 -18.29 -2.91 -28.33
C GLU A 238 -17.47 -4.20 -28.31
N ARG A 239 -17.17 -4.76 -29.49
CA ARG A 239 -16.36 -5.98 -29.62
C ARG A 239 -14.94 -5.79 -29.07
N ARG A 240 -14.29 -4.65 -29.35
CA ARG A 240 -12.96 -4.33 -28.82
C ARG A 240 -13.00 -4.11 -27.31
N THR A 241 -13.98 -3.37 -26.82
CA THR A 241 -14.20 -3.14 -25.39
C THR A 241 -14.38 -4.45 -24.63
N GLU A 242 -15.21 -5.36 -25.14
CA GLU A 242 -15.44 -6.68 -24.54
C GLU A 242 -14.13 -7.48 -24.40
N ARG A 243 -13.30 -7.49 -25.44
CA ARG A 243 -11.99 -8.17 -25.44
C ARG A 243 -11.01 -7.53 -24.46
N THR A 244 -10.93 -6.20 -24.47
CA THR A 244 -10.06 -5.43 -23.56
C THR A 244 -10.43 -5.67 -22.11
N LEU A 245 -11.72 -5.57 -21.76
CA LEU A 245 -12.20 -5.74 -20.38
C LEU A 245 -11.97 -7.16 -19.85
N LYS A 246 -12.17 -8.19 -20.68
CA LYS A 246 -11.87 -9.59 -20.31
C LYS A 246 -10.39 -9.79 -19.98
N LEU A 247 -9.50 -9.26 -20.82
CA LEU A 247 -8.05 -9.32 -20.57
C LEU A 247 -7.68 -8.53 -19.32
N LEU A 248 -8.20 -7.32 -19.19
CA LEU A 248 -7.88 -6.42 -18.08
C LEU A 248 -8.23 -7.04 -16.73
N GLN A 249 -9.41 -7.66 -16.60
CA GLN A 249 -9.80 -8.36 -15.38
C GLN A 249 -8.79 -9.44 -14.98
N GLU A 250 -8.31 -10.23 -15.95
CA GLU A 250 -7.34 -11.29 -15.65
C GLU A 250 -5.96 -10.73 -15.28
N VAL A 251 -5.51 -9.66 -15.94
CA VAL A 251 -4.26 -8.97 -15.59
C VAL A 251 -4.38 -8.36 -14.19
N MET A 252 -5.45 -7.62 -13.90
CA MET A 252 -5.65 -6.97 -12.60
C MET A 252 -5.78 -7.96 -11.44
N ARG A 253 -6.37 -9.14 -11.67
CA ARG A 253 -6.46 -10.22 -10.66
C ARG A 253 -5.09 -10.79 -10.27
N ARG A 254 -4.12 -10.75 -11.18
CA ARG A 254 -2.75 -11.23 -10.95
C ARG A 254 -1.80 -10.14 -10.45
N SER A 255 -2.13 -8.89 -10.73
CA SER A 255 -1.32 -7.73 -10.33
C SER A 255 -1.35 -7.50 -8.82
N ALA A 256 -0.19 -7.27 -8.23
CA ALA A 256 -0.09 -6.91 -6.82
C ALA A 256 -0.75 -5.55 -6.54
N ARG A 257 -1.35 -5.42 -5.35
CA ARG A 257 -1.98 -4.20 -4.84
C ARG A 257 -1.15 -3.48 -3.78
N ILE A 258 0.05 -3.99 -3.50
CA ILE A 258 0.91 -3.52 -2.42
C ILE A 258 1.75 -2.33 -2.89
N VAL A 259 1.83 -1.29 -2.06
CA VAL A 259 2.80 -0.20 -2.17
C VAL A 259 3.63 -0.12 -0.90
N TRP A 260 4.94 0.01 -1.07
CA TRP A 260 5.93 0.09 0.00
C TRP A 260 7.06 1.05 -0.39
N ARG A 261 7.86 1.51 0.59
CA ARG A 261 8.90 2.51 0.35
C ARG A 261 10.29 1.90 0.27
N CYS A 262 11.00 2.27 -0.78
CA CYS A 262 12.37 1.86 -1.03
C CYS A 262 13.34 2.69 -0.21
N ASP A 263 14.59 2.27 -0.17
CA ASP A 263 15.62 3.02 0.54
C ASP A 263 15.89 4.35 -0.19
N PRO A 264 16.17 5.44 0.56
CA PRO A 264 16.32 6.78 0.00
C PRO A 264 17.51 6.87 -0.96
N GLU A 265 17.37 7.64 -2.05
CA GLU A 265 18.46 7.99 -2.97
C GLU A 265 19.06 9.36 -2.57
N PRO A 266 20.39 9.57 -2.67
CA PRO A 266 21.46 8.63 -3.03
C PRO A 266 22.05 7.92 -1.79
N GLN A 267 21.31 7.01 -1.16
CA GLN A 267 21.71 6.06 -0.10
C GLN A 267 21.97 6.63 1.30
N HIS A 268 21.62 7.88 1.58
CA HIS A 268 21.83 8.44 2.91
C HIS A 268 20.56 8.28 3.76
N HIS A 269 20.49 7.17 4.49
CA HIS A 269 19.56 7.04 5.61
C HIS A 269 19.87 8.11 6.66
N VAL A 270 18.92 9.00 6.91
CA VAL A 270 18.97 10.06 7.92
C VAL A 270 18.05 9.73 9.09
N LEU A 271 18.60 9.78 10.31
CA LEU A 271 17.88 9.55 11.56
C LEU A 271 16.78 10.61 11.75
N GLY A 272 15.58 10.17 12.07
CA GLY A 272 14.40 11.03 12.25
C GLY A 272 13.74 11.51 10.96
N GLN A 273 14.31 11.21 9.78
CA GLN A 273 13.72 11.56 8.48
C GLN A 273 13.37 10.33 7.64
N THR A 274 14.26 9.34 7.61
CA THR A 274 14.10 8.11 6.80
C THR A 274 14.09 6.85 7.65
N TYR A 275 14.76 6.88 8.79
CA TYR A 275 14.69 5.81 9.78
C TYR A 275 14.72 6.37 11.20
N ASP A 276 14.32 5.55 12.15
CA ASP A 276 14.51 5.77 13.57
C ASP A 276 14.83 4.44 14.27
N GLU A 277 15.29 4.49 15.51
CA GLU A 277 15.82 3.33 16.23
C GLU A 277 15.13 3.11 17.58
N VAL A 278 14.86 1.85 17.88
CA VAL A 278 14.66 1.41 19.27
C VAL A 278 16.02 1.52 19.96
N THR A 279 16.09 2.18 21.11
CA THR A 279 17.38 2.41 21.78
C THR A 279 17.48 1.70 23.12
N ARG A 280 18.68 1.20 23.41
CA ARG A 280 19.04 0.56 24.68
C ARG A 280 18.19 -0.64 25.08
N LEU A 281 17.68 -1.39 24.11
CA LEU A 281 17.05 -2.70 24.35
C LEU A 281 18.08 -3.80 24.09
N LEU A 282 18.40 -4.60 25.12
CA LEU A 282 19.35 -5.71 25.06
C LEU A 282 20.75 -5.31 24.60
N GLN A 283 21.28 -4.17 25.05
CA GLN A 283 22.62 -3.74 24.66
C GLN A 283 23.72 -4.53 25.38
N GLY A 284 24.80 -4.83 24.66
CA GLY A 284 26.02 -5.40 25.23
C GLY A 284 26.53 -4.59 26.42
N PHE A 285 26.83 -5.28 27.52
CA PHE A 285 27.27 -4.71 28.78
C PHE A 285 28.33 -5.60 29.42
N ILE A 286 29.44 -5.00 29.81
CA ILE A 286 30.56 -5.71 30.46
C ILE A 286 30.38 -5.61 31.96
N GLU A 287 30.38 -6.73 32.66
CA GLU A 287 30.32 -6.77 34.14
C GLU A 287 31.19 -7.91 34.69
N ASN A 288 31.75 -7.74 35.88
CA ASN A 288 32.55 -8.80 36.51
C ASN A 288 31.67 -9.84 37.22
N GLU A 289 32.07 -11.11 37.19
CA GLU A 289 31.36 -12.20 37.89
C GLU A 289 31.08 -11.87 39.36
N VAL A 290 32.01 -11.20 40.04
CA VAL A 290 31.86 -10.79 41.45
C VAL A 290 30.68 -9.84 41.68
N ASP A 291 30.29 -9.06 40.66
CA ASP A 291 29.25 -8.04 40.74
C ASP A 291 27.89 -8.55 40.23
N LEU A 292 27.83 -9.80 39.76
CA LEU A 292 26.64 -10.47 39.22
C LEU A 292 25.88 -11.33 40.25
N ASN A 293 26.33 -11.37 41.50
CA ASN A 293 25.72 -12.13 42.58
C ASN A 293 25.81 -11.40 43.92
N SER A 294 24.85 -11.65 44.81
CA SER A 294 24.75 -11.02 46.14
C SER A 294 25.86 -11.42 47.10
N ASP A 295 26.49 -12.59 46.88
CA ASP A 295 27.53 -13.12 47.75
C ASP A 295 28.91 -12.50 47.45
N GLU A 296 28.98 -11.65 46.42
CA GLU A 296 30.20 -11.05 45.89
C GLU A 296 31.28 -12.11 45.63
N THR A 297 30.96 -13.22 44.95
CA THR A 297 31.91 -14.31 44.68
C THR A 297 32.14 -14.56 43.19
N CYS A 298 33.22 -15.28 42.86
CA CYS A 298 33.55 -15.70 41.48
C CYS A 298 33.60 -17.23 41.41
N ARG A 299 32.59 -17.87 42.03
CA ARG A 299 32.49 -19.34 42.05
C ARG A 299 31.96 -19.90 40.73
N GLU A 300 31.07 -19.13 40.12
CA GLU A 300 30.42 -19.47 38.86
C GLU A 300 31.15 -18.85 37.68
N THR A 301 30.87 -19.36 36.48
CA THR A 301 31.37 -18.80 35.23
C THR A 301 30.35 -17.87 34.59
N CYS A 302 30.77 -16.98 33.69
CA CYS A 302 29.86 -16.07 32.99
C CYS A 302 28.60 -16.72 32.39
N SER A 303 28.68 -17.95 31.86
CA SER A 303 27.54 -18.65 31.27
C SER A 303 26.49 -19.12 32.29
N TYR A 304 26.82 -19.15 33.59
CA TYR A 304 25.85 -19.40 34.65
C TYR A 304 24.79 -18.27 34.72
N TYR A 305 25.20 -17.04 34.45
CA TYR A 305 24.38 -15.85 34.59
C TYR A 305 23.47 -15.60 33.36
N GLN A 306 22.51 -16.49 33.14
CA GLN A 306 21.53 -16.34 32.05
C GLN A 306 20.48 -15.26 32.32
N ASN A 307 20.19 -14.98 33.59
CA ASN A 307 19.28 -13.91 34.03
C ASN A 307 19.69 -13.43 35.43
N THR A 308 20.33 -12.26 35.51
CA THR A 308 20.81 -11.67 36.76
C THR A 308 20.64 -10.14 36.76
N ARG A 309 21.23 -9.46 37.74
CA ARG A 309 21.35 -7.99 37.83
C ARG A 309 22.75 -7.64 38.31
N THR A 310 23.14 -6.38 38.12
CA THR A 310 24.31 -5.83 38.83
C THR A 310 23.92 -5.65 40.30
N GLU A 311 24.51 -6.43 41.20
CA GLU A 311 24.20 -6.43 42.64
C GLU A 311 25.12 -5.47 43.42
N SER A 312 26.37 -5.34 42.99
CA SER A 312 27.40 -4.54 43.67
C SER A 312 28.35 -3.86 42.68
N CYS A 313 29.30 -3.10 43.23
CA CYS A 313 30.46 -2.65 42.48
C CYS A 313 31.72 -2.85 43.34
N PHE A 314 32.29 -4.05 43.27
CA PHE A 314 33.33 -4.52 44.14
C PHE A 314 34.58 -3.64 44.03
N LYS A 315 34.94 -3.00 45.16
CA LYS A 315 36.09 -2.10 45.29
C LYS A 315 36.16 -0.99 44.23
N GLU A 316 35.01 -0.53 43.75
CA GLU A 316 34.92 0.55 42.74
C GLU A 316 35.83 0.29 41.52
N LYS A 317 35.89 -0.98 41.06
CA LYS A 317 36.66 -1.37 39.88
C LYS A 317 36.02 -0.84 38.58
N PHE A 318 35.97 -1.64 37.52
CA PHE A 318 35.50 -1.17 36.22
C PHE A 318 34.04 -0.71 36.26
N CYS A 319 33.19 -1.36 37.05
CA CYS A 319 31.80 -0.98 37.31
C CYS A 319 31.62 0.50 37.70
N ALA A 320 32.54 1.10 38.47
CA ALA A 320 32.48 2.51 38.87
C ALA A 320 32.90 3.47 37.75
N ARG A 321 33.60 2.97 36.72
CA ARG A 321 34.13 3.76 35.60
C ARG A 321 33.19 3.80 34.40
N GLN A 322 32.09 3.05 34.44
CA GLN A 322 31.10 2.99 33.36
C GLN A 322 29.68 3.30 33.89
N PRO A 323 28.75 3.77 33.04
CA PRO A 323 27.35 3.82 33.41
C PRO A 323 26.83 2.40 33.66
N GLY A 324 26.34 2.12 34.87
CA GLY A 324 25.78 0.82 35.23
C GLY A 324 24.55 0.44 34.42
N CYS A 325 24.18 -0.85 34.46
CA CYS A 325 22.91 -1.35 33.97
C CYS A 325 21.92 -1.40 35.14
N LYS A 326 20.91 -0.51 35.18
CA LYS A 326 19.89 -0.51 36.25
C LYS A 326 18.80 -1.57 36.06
N GLY A 327 18.84 -2.28 34.94
CA GLY A 327 17.88 -3.29 34.54
C GLY A 327 18.32 -4.71 34.88
N ARG A 328 17.81 -5.68 34.11
CA ARG A 328 18.28 -7.07 34.18
C ARG A 328 19.36 -7.32 33.14
N LEU A 329 20.26 -8.23 33.48
CA LEU A 329 21.31 -8.75 32.60
C LEU A 329 20.91 -10.14 32.14
N TYR A 330 21.01 -10.38 30.84
CA TYR A 330 20.65 -11.66 30.22
C TYR A 330 21.82 -12.23 29.42
N ASN A 331 21.81 -13.56 29.30
CA ASN A 331 22.68 -14.33 28.42
C ASN A 331 24.15 -13.92 28.52
N CYS A 332 24.68 -13.81 29.74
CA CYS A 332 26.08 -13.49 29.96
C CYS A 332 26.99 -14.59 29.38
N GLN A 333 28.10 -14.17 28.77
CA GLN A 333 29.10 -15.08 28.20
C GLN A 333 30.51 -14.57 28.46
N PHE A 334 31.42 -15.51 28.66
CA PHE A 334 32.83 -15.23 28.69
C PHE A 334 33.34 -15.14 27.26
N VAL A 335 34.05 -14.05 26.95
CA VAL A 335 34.72 -13.90 25.65
C VAL A 335 36.22 -14.09 25.86
N GLN A 336 36.82 -13.25 26.71
CA GLN A 336 38.23 -13.33 27.10
C GLN A 336 38.51 -12.49 28.36
N SER A 337 39.61 -12.78 29.05
CA SER A 337 39.95 -12.25 30.38
C SER A 337 40.29 -10.76 30.41
N ASP A 338 41.17 -10.30 29.52
CA ASP A 338 41.77 -8.96 29.62
C ASP A 338 41.49 -8.14 28.36
N MET A 339 41.04 -6.89 28.55
CA MET A 339 40.53 -6.06 27.47
C MET A 339 40.75 -4.55 27.66
N TRP A 340 40.72 -3.83 26.55
CA TRP A 340 40.60 -2.37 26.48
C TRP A 340 39.21 -2.01 25.98
N VAL A 341 38.45 -1.35 26.85
CA VAL A 341 37.09 -0.89 26.53
C VAL A 341 37.15 0.54 26.04
N CYS A 342 36.68 0.78 24.81
CA CYS A 342 36.42 2.13 24.34
C CYS A 342 34.99 2.55 24.66
N GLN A 343 34.83 3.39 25.69
CA GLN A 343 33.52 3.88 26.08
C GLN A 343 32.97 4.91 25.08
N ALA A 344 31.67 4.80 24.80
CA ALA A 344 30.96 5.76 23.96
C ALA A 344 30.84 7.14 24.65
N PRO A 345 30.67 8.22 23.87
CA PRO A 345 30.41 9.56 24.39
C PRO A 345 29.22 9.60 25.37
N LEU A 346 29.25 10.51 26.36
CA LEU A 346 28.20 10.58 27.39
C LEU A 346 26.81 10.95 26.85
N ASN A 347 26.70 11.56 25.67
CA ASN A 347 25.44 11.86 24.99
C ASN A 347 24.99 10.73 24.04
N SER A 348 25.83 9.71 23.80
CA SER A 348 25.51 8.60 22.91
C SER A 348 24.45 7.66 23.52
N THR A 349 23.67 7.03 22.64
CA THR A 349 22.77 5.92 22.99
C THR A 349 23.55 4.63 23.26
N ARG A 350 24.77 4.51 22.71
CA ARG A 350 25.70 3.38 22.90
C ARG A 350 26.38 3.42 24.27
N ARG A 351 26.88 2.28 24.75
CA ARG A 351 27.76 2.18 25.94
C ARG A 351 29.22 2.11 25.53
N TYR A 352 29.52 1.37 24.47
CA TYR A 352 30.87 1.18 23.93
C TYR A 352 30.92 1.50 22.43
N GLU A 353 32.05 1.99 21.95
CA GLU A 353 32.32 2.06 20.50
C GLU A 353 32.88 0.74 20.00
N TYR A 354 33.86 0.20 20.74
CA TYR A 354 34.45 -1.11 20.52
C TYR A 354 35.09 -1.64 21.81
N VAL A 355 35.39 -2.94 21.83
CA VAL A 355 36.13 -3.61 22.90
C VAL A 355 37.25 -4.40 22.23
N GLU A 356 38.48 -4.26 22.72
CA GLU A 356 39.66 -4.93 22.16
C GLU A 356 40.29 -5.83 23.22
N TYR A 357 40.56 -7.08 22.90
CA TYR A 357 41.17 -8.05 23.82
C TYR A 357 42.68 -8.21 23.59
N GLU A 358 43.40 -8.70 24.60
CA GLU A 358 44.87 -8.87 24.52
C GLU A 358 45.35 -9.81 23.41
N ASN A 359 44.52 -10.75 22.94
CA ASN A 359 44.88 -11.61 21.79
C ASN A 359 44.70 -10.91 20.42
N GLY A 360 44.29 -9.64 20.40
CA GLY A 360 44.02 -8.87 19.20
C GLY A 360 42.61 -9.00 18.64
N SER A 361 41.72 -9.79 19.26
CA SER A 361 40.31 -9.85 18.86
C SER A 361 39.57 -8.57 19.25
N VAL A 362 38.66 -8.12 18.39
CA VAL A 362 37.92 -6.87 18.57
C VAL A 362 36.42 -7.11 18.41
N LEU A 363 35.64 -6.58 19.34
CA LEU A 363 34.19 -6.48 19.25
C LEU A 363 33.82 -5.08 18.78
N GLY A 364 33.07 -4.97 17.69
CA GLY A 364 32.82 -3.70 17.04
C GLY A 364 33.94 -3.32 16.07
N ARG A 365 33.97 -2.03 15.68
CA ARG A 365 34.96 -1.52 14.74
C ARG A 365 35.95 -0.62 15.48
N ARG A 366 37.24 -0.99 15.45
CA ARG A 366 38.30 -0.16 16.03
C ARG A 366 38.23 1.23 15.40
N GLY A 367 38.20 2.25 16.24
CA GLY A 367 38.05 3.63 15.82
C GLY A 367 38.62 4.60 16.84
N ARG A 368 38.36 5.90 16.66
CA ARG A 368 38.80 6.92 17.61
C ARG A 368 38.00 6.82 18.90
N CYS A 369 38.70 6.65 20.03
CA CYS A 369 38.06 6.64 21.33
C CYS A 369 38.05 8.01 22.00
N VAL A 370 36.92 8.72 21.95
CA VAL A 370 36.80 10.11 22.45
C VAL A 370 37.07 10.22 23.96
N ARG A 371 36.62 9.23 24.74
CA ARG A 371 36.78 9.20 26.20
C ARG A 371 38.05 8.46 26.65
N GLY A 372 38.92 8.09 25.71
CA GLY A 372 40.05 7.19 25.98
C GLY A 372 39.61 5.75 26.22
N THR A 373 40.59 4.84 26.23
CA THR A 373 40.36 3.42 26.51
C THR A 373 40.57 3.14 28.00
N SER A 374 39.73 2.27 28.56
CA SER A 374 39.90 1.73 29.92
C SER A 374 40.46 0.33 29.84
N LYS A 375 41.63 0.07 30.45
CA LYS A 375 42.13 -1.29 30.63
C LYS A 375 41.32 -1.99 31.74
N VAL A 376 40.88 -3.21 31.45
CA VAL A 376 40.00 -4.03 32.28
C VAL A 376 40.60 -5.43 32.34
N ASP A 377 41.16 -5.77 33.51
CA ASP A 377 41.89 -7.01 33.73
C ASP A 377 41.11 -7.94 34.66
N SER A 378 40.96 -9.20 34.27
CA SER A 378 40.47 -10.24 35.16
C SER A 378 41.51 -10.53 36.24
N TRP A 379 41.07 -11.07 37.38
CA TRP A 379 41.93 -11.17 38.55
C TRP A 379 41.60 -12.37 39.42
N TRP A 380 42.60 -12.84 40.16
CA TRP A 380 42.44 -13.95 41.10
C TRP A 380 42.02 -13.44 42.47
N ARG A 381 40.93 -13.99 43.00
CA ARG A 381 40.52 -13.85 44.39
C ARG A 381 41.02 -15.05 45.18
N TYR A 382 41.94 -14.81 46.11
CA TYR A 382 42.71 -15.86 46.75
C TYR A 382 43.45 -16.72 45.69
N LEU A 383 43.75 -17.99 45.97
CA LEU A 383 44.49 -18.88 45.06
C LEU A 383 43.61 -19.71 44.10
N PHE A 384 42.28 -19.69 44.25
CA PHE A 384 41.40 -20.68 43.59
C PHE A 384 40.28 -20.10 42.73
N TRP A 385 39.95 -18.81 42.85
CA TRP A 385 38.81 -18.21 42.16
C TRP A 385 39.29 -17.14 41.19
N HIS A 386 39.07 -17.35 39.89
CA HIS A 386 39.38 -16.37 38.86
C HIS A 386 38.12 -15.55 38.55
N CYS A 387 38.15 -14.26 38.85
CA CYS A 387 37.04 -13.33 38.63
C CYS A 387 37.11 -12.74 37.23
N SER A 388 36.30 -13.30 36.33
CA SER A 388 36.31 -12.95 34.92
C SER A 388 35.31 -11.81 34.60
N TYR A 389 35.58 -11.05 33.55
CA TYR A 389 34.59 -10.10 33.01
C TYR A 389 33.71 -10.78 31.96
N CYS A 390 32.41 -10.66 32.14
CA CYS A 390 31.37 -11.21 31.30
C CYS A 390 30.83 -10.16 30.35
N MET A 391 30.51 -10.58 29.13
CA MET A 391 29.69 -9.81 28.20
C MET A 391 28.24 -10.28 28.33
N CYS A 392 27.37 -9.39 28.81
CA CYS A 392 25.94 -9.64 29.03
C CYS A 392 25.09 -8.73 28.14
N LEU A 393 23.79 -9.01 28.05
CA LEU A 393 22.80 -8.12 27.43
C LEU A 393 22.02 -7.37 28.51
N CYS A 394 22.14 -6.05 28.52
CA CYS A 394 21.45 -5.18 29.46
C CYS A 394 20.08 -4.77 28.94
N ASP A 395 19.05 -5.10 29.72
CA ASP A 395 17.67 -4.68 29.49
C ASP A 395 17.24 -3.61 30.51
N GLU A 396 17.51 -2.33 30.20
CA GLU A 396 17.26 -1.21 31.11
C GLU A 396 16.36 -0.12 30.49
N GLN A 397 15.27 0.20 31.18
CA GLN A 397 14.47 1.39 30.91
C GLN A 397 15.15 2.63 31.53
N SER A 398 15.77 3.45 30.69
CA SER A 398 16.43 4.71 31.08
C SER A 398 15.95 5.87 30.23
N ILE A 399 16.39 7.11 30.50
CA ILE A 399 16.06 8.29 29.67
C ILE A 399 16.59 8.19 28.24
N LYS A 400 17.55 7.31 27.99
CA LYS A 400 18.15 7.04 26.68
C LYS A 400 17.57 5.80 26.00
N SER A 401 16.46 5.26 26.51
CA SER A 401 15.85 4.04 25.97
C SER A 401 14.47 4.31 25.38
N ASP A 402 14.42 4.44 24.07
CA ASP A 402 13.21 4.65 23.29
C ASP A 402 12.74 3.30 22.80
N ARG A 403 11.72 2.75 23.45
CA ARG A 403 11.30 1.35 23.25
C ARG A 403 9.79 1.16 23.40
N PHE A 404 9.05 2.25 23.19
CA PHE A 404 7.62 2.32 23.45
C PHE A 404 6.85 2.38 22.15
N PHE A 405 5.74 1.65 22.07
CA PHE A 405 4.86 1.60 20.89
C PHE A 405 3.46 2.00 21.29
N ASN A 406 2.86 2.92 20.56
CA ASN A 406 1.50 3.37 20.82
C ASN A 406 0.48 2.28 20.49
N LEU A 407 -0.45 2.05 21.41
CA LEU A 407 -1.57 1.10 21.26
C LEU A 407 -2.91 1.81 20.97
N ARG A 408 -2.97 3.14 21.15
CA ARG A 408 -4.16 3.93 20.80
C ARG A 408 -4.44 3.91 19.30
N GLU A 409 -5.71 4.03 18.95
CA GLU A 409 -6.15 3.99 17.56
C GLU A 409 -5.88 5.27 16.77
N ALA A 410 -5.49 5.10 15.51
CA ALA A 410 -5.40 6.16 14.53
C ALA A 410 -6.53 5.95 13.49
N VAL A 411 -7.63 6.70 13.65
CA VAL A 411 -8.83 6.59 12.82
C VAL A 411 -9.03 7.87 12.00
N SER A 412 -9.41 7.76 10.73
CA SER A 412 -9.74 8.91 9.89
C SER A 412 -10.97 9.66 10.41
N ASP A 413 -11.19 10.89 9.95
CA ASP A 413 -12.48 11.58 10.15
C ASP A 413 -13.55 10.98 9.24
N PHE A 414 -13.96 9.75 9.55
CA PHE A 414 -15.01 9.02 8.84
C PHE A 414 -16.37 9.72 8.94
N THR A 415 -16.56 10.66 9.87
CA THR A 415 -17.79 11.45 9.95
C THR A 415 -17.86 12.51 8.85
N GLN A 416 -16.69 12.98 8.38
CA GLN A 416 -16.54 13.87 7.24
C GLN A 416 -16.24 13.10 5.93
N ASN A 417 -16.66 11.83 5.84
CA ASN A 417 -16.45 10.98 4.66
C ASN A 417 -14.98 10.80 4.26
N ARG A 418 -14.06 10.83 5.23
CA ARG A 418 -12.63 10.62 4.99
C ARG A 418 -12.19 9.19 5.25
N VAL A 419 -11.30 8.70 4.40
CA VAL A 419 -10.73 7.34 4.45
C VAL A 419 -9.21 7.41 4.57
N VAL A 420 -8.58 6.31 4.99
CA VAL A 420 -7.13 6.22 5.04
C VAL A 420 -6.59 6.07 3.61
N THR A 421 -5.56 6.85 3.29
CA THR A 421 -4.88 6.86 1.97
C THR A 421 -3.38 6.57 2.07
N GLY A 422 -2.81 6.60 3.28
CA GLY A 422 -1.39 6.39 3.49
C GLY A 422 -1.03 6.09 4.95
N LEU A 423 0.18 5.61 5.15
CA LEU A 423 0.72 5.19 6.45
C LEU A 423 2.18 5.58 6.62
N ARG A 424 2.59 5.85 7.87
CA ARG A 424 4.00 5.95 8.26
C ARG A 424 4.19 5.68 9.74
N PHE A 425 5.43 5.40 10.14
CA PHE A 425 5.83 5.49 11.53
C PHE A 425 6.32 6.91 11.86
N ILE A 426 6.04 7.37 13.07
CA ILE A 426 6.65 8.58 13.62
C ILE A 426 7.03 8.33 15.09
N LYS A 427 8.24 8.76 15.48
CA LYS A 427 8.65 8.75 16.88
C LYS A 427 8.36 10.10 17.51
N LYS A 428 7.50 10.14 18.52
CA LYS A 428 7.18 11.34 19.29
C LYS A 428 7.15 11.00 20.77
N ASN A 429 7.72 11.86 21.61
CA ASN A 429 7.83 11.62 23.06
C ASN A 429 8.42 10.24 23.39
N ARG A 430 9.34 9.75 22.54
CA ARG A 430 10.02 8.45 22.64
C ARG A 430 9.13 7.23 22.37
N ILE A 431 7.91 7.47 21.87
CA ILE A 431 6.92 6.45 21.50
C ILE A 431 6.84 6.39 19.97
N PHE A 432 6.86 5.18 19.43
CA PHE A 432 6.57 4.92 18.02
C PHE A 432 5.05 4.89 17.81
N HIS A 433 4.56 5.79 16.96
CA HIS A 433 3.17 5.86 16.56
C HIS A 433 3.03 5.40 15.11
N LEU A 434 1.98 4.65 14.82
CA LEU A 434 1.49 4.46 13.46
C LEU A 434 0.59 5.65 13.12
N GLN A 435 1.00 6.44 12.14
CA GLN A 435 0.29 7.65 11.70
C GLN A 435 -0.39 7.39 10.35
N ILE A 436 -1.62 7.88 10.20
CA ILE A 436 -2.40 7.76 8.96
C ILE A 436 -2.43 9.09 8.19
N GLN A 437 -2.44 8.98 6.87
CA GLN A 437 -2.91 10.03 5.98
C GLN A 437 -4.38 9.77 5.67
N GLU A 438 -5.19 10.81 5.67
CA GLU A 438 -6.60 10.74 5.30
C GLU A 438 -6.94 11.69 4.14
N GLY A 439 -7.99 11.34 3.40
CA GLY A 439 -8.58 12.17 2.35
C GLY A 439 -10.06 11.87 2.17
N GLU A 440 -10.80 12.86 1.67
CA GLU A 440 -12.23 12.73 1.36
C GLU A 440 -12.44 11.76 0.19
N LEU A 441 -13.30 10.76 0.42
CA LEU A 441 -13.72 9.81 -0.59
C LEU A 441 -14.70 10.46 -1.57
N LEU A 442 -14.44 10.28 -2.86
CA LEU A 442 -15.25 10.76 -3.97
C LEU A 442 -15.88 9.57 -4.71
N PRO A 443 -16.89 9.81 -5.57
CA PRO A 443 -17.50 8.79 -6.42
C PRO A 443 -16.49 7.88 -7.12
N ARG A 444 -16.83 6.59 -7.19
CA ARG A 444 -16.09 5.52 -7.89
C ARG A 444 -14.65 5.34 -7.40
N GLY A 445 -14.42 5.54 -6.10
CA GLY A 445 -13.13 5.28 -5.44
C GLY A 445 -12.06 6.34 -5.69
N ASN A 446 -12.43 7.51 -6.22
CA ASN A 446 -11.53 8.65 -6.32
C ASN A 446 -11.28 9.27 -4.92
N ILE A 447 -10.15 9.96 -4.76
CA ILE A 447 -9.84 10.75 -3.55
C ILE A 447 -9.69 12.22 -3.92
N ASN A 448 -10.27 13.11 -3.11
CA ASN A 448 -10.05 14.53 -3.25
C ASN A 448 -8.60 14.88 -2.84
N GLN A 449 -7.71 15.08 -3.82
CA GLN A 449 -6.29 15.37 -3.59
C GLN A 449 -6.06 16.62 -2.71
N THR A 450 -6.94 17.62 -2.80
CA THR A 450 -6.82 18.86 -1.98
C THR A 450 -7.17 18.66 -0.52
N SER A 451 -7.83 17.55 -0.17
CA SER A 451 -8.23 17.24 1.20
C SER A 451 -7.20 16.40 1.97
N LEU A 452 -6.13 15.96 1.29
CA LEU A 452 -5.13 15.06 1.86
C LEU A 452 -4.41 15.70 3.05
N THR A 453 -4.47 15.04 4.20
CA THR A 453 -3.82 15.53 5.43
C THR A 453 -3.30 14.36 6.27
N TRP A 454 -2.14 14.54 6.90
CA TRP A 454 -1.63 13.60 7.90
C TRP A 454 -2.30 13.89 9.25
N LYS A 455 -2.98 12.90 9.82
CA LYS A 455 -3.67 13.08 11.11
C LYS A 455 -2.63 13.20 12.22
N PRO A 456 -2.65 14.25 13.08
CA PRO A 456 -1.73 14.36 14.21
C PRO A 456 -1.81 13.13 15.12
N VAL A 457 -0.65 12.68 15.62
CA VAL A 457 -0.59 11.64 16.65
C VAL A 457 -0.78 12.25 18.03
N ASP A 458 -1.34 11.46 18.95
CA ASP A 458 -1.52 11.86 20.34
C ASP A 458 -0.20 12.33 20.97
N ASN A 459 -0.27 13.41 21.72
CA ASN A 459 0.89 14.06 22.33
C ASN A 459 0.97 13.75 23.83
N TYR A 460 1.11 12.48 24.20
CA TYR A 460 1.30 12.05 25.59
C TYR A 460 2.73 11.55 25.84
N ASN A 461 3.12 11.50 27.12
CA ASN A 461 4.34 10.89 27.59
C ASN A 461 4.00 9.66 28.45
N ILE A 462 4.93 8.70 28.50
CA ILE A 462 4.79 7.48 29.32
C ILE A 462 4.72 7.73 30.84
N PHE A 463 4.98 8.96 31.29
CA PHE A 463 4.94 9.36 32.70
C PHE A 463 3.71 10.21 33.04
N ASP A 464 2.84 10.49 32.06
CA ASP A 464 1.62 11.25 32.29
C ASP A 464 0.66 10.44 33.17
N ARG A 465 -0.09 11.13 34.04
CA ARG A 465 -0.91 10.51 35.09
C ARG A 465 -1.97 9.53 34.57
N ASP A 466 -2.55 9.82 33.41
CA ASP A 466 -3.66 9.06 32.81
C ASP A 466 -3.21 8.13 31.68
N VAL A 467 -1.92 7.77 31.64
CA VAL A 467 -1.33 6.89 30.62
C VAL A 467 -0.92 5.56 31.26
N ILE A 468 -1.45 4.47 30.73
CA ILE A 468 -1.35 3.13 31.30
C ILE A 468 -0.57 2.20 30.34
N LYS A 469 0.49 1.58 30.86
CA LYS A 469 1.25 0.53 30.16
C LYS A 469 0.35 -0.66 29.84
N GLY A 470 0.37 -1.12 28.59
CA GLY A 470 -0.45 -2.22 28.09
C GLY A 470 -1.83 -1.80 27.58
N VAL A 471 -2.25 -0.56 27.84
CA VAL A 471 -3.50 0.01 27.32
C VAL A 471 -3.19 1.12 26.31
N ASP A 472 -2.41 2.13 26.71
CA ASP A 472 -2.07 3.26 25.85
C ASP A 472 -0.80 3.01 25.05
N TYR A 473 0.18 2.33 25.66
CA TYR A 473 1.46 2.00 25.04
C TYR A 473 2.00 0.65 25.48
N HIS A 474 2.75 0.01 24.60
CA HIS A 474 3.56 -1.17 24.87
C HIS A 474 5.01 -0.76 25.13
N SER A 475 5.71 -1.49 25.99
CA SER A 475 7.15 -1.30 26.24
C SER A 475 7.88 -2.58 25.96
N LEU A 476 8.86 -2.53 25.05
CA LEU A 476 9.67 -3.71 24.75
C LEU A 476 10.54 -4.11 25.94
N SER A 477 10.76 -5.41 26.09
CA SER A 477 11.63 -6.04 27.10
C SER A 477 12.24 -7.32 26.54
N TYR A 478 13.15 -7.96 27.29
CA TYR A 478 13.65 -9.28 26.90
C TYR A 478 12.51 -10.26 26.58
N GLU A 479 11.46 -10.31 27.39
CA GLU A 479 10.37 -11.29 27.20
C GLU A 479 9.32 -10.85 26.18
N SER A 480 9.22 -9.54 25.90
CA SER A 480 8.18 -8.97 25.04
C SER A 480 8.78 -8.00 24.03
N ARG A 481 9.22 -8.54 22.90
CA ARG A 481 9.91 -7.80 21.84
C ARG A 481 9.58 -8.26 20.42
N SER A 482 8.51 -9.03 20.28
CA SER A 482 8.07 -9.57 18.99
C SER A 482 7.13 -8.60 18.29
N VAL A 483 7.22 -8.54 16.97
CA VAL A 483 6.30 -7.81 16.10
C VAL A 483 5.81 -8.74 15.01
N ASP A 484 4.49 -8.80 14.85
CA ASP A 484 3.85 -9.59 13.81
C ASP A 484 3.96 -8.90 12.45
N LEU A 485 4.35 -9.68 11.44
CA LEU A 485 4.52 -9.25 10.06
C LEU A 485 3.34 -9.75 9.25
N ASP A 486 2.27 -8.95 9.24
CA ASP A 486 1.01 -9.30 8.60
C ASP A 486 0.54 -8.28 7.58
N ASP A 487 -0.24 -8.83 6.66
CA ASP A 487 -1.06 -8.11 5.69
C ASP A 487 -2.50 -8.26 6.16
N ILE A 488 -3.10 -7.17 6.61
CA ILE A 488 -4.49 -7.10 7.07
C ILE A 488 -5.29 -6.44 5.96
N ASN A 489 -6.04 -7.24 5.20
CA ASN A 489 -6.83 -6.78 4.06
C ASN A 489 -8.20 -7.46 4.02
N THR A 490 -9.04 -6.98 3.11
CA THR A 490 -10.31 -7.62 2.75
C THR A 490 -10.35 -7.87 1.23
N ASP A 491 -11.00 -8.97 0.85
CA ASP A 491 -11.34 -9.28 -0.53
C ASP A 491 -12.75 -8.78 -0.90
N ASP A 492 -13.50 -8.28 0.08
CA ASP A 492 -14.81 -7.66 -0.13
C ASP A 492 -14.62 -6.23 -0.66
N PRO A 493 -15.05 -5.94 -1.92
CA PRO A 493 -14.93 -4.61 -2.50
C PRO A 493 -15.79 -3.57 -1.78
N SER A 494 -16.74 -3.97 -0.94
CA SER A 494 -17.58 -3.01 -0.22
C SER A 494 -16.84 -2.32 0.93
N PHE A 495 -15.63 -2.73 1.31
CA PHE A 495 -14.93 -2.22 2.50
C PHE A 495 -13.62 -1.49 2.19
N VAL A 496 -13.37 -0.43 2.96
CA VAL A 496 -12.11 0.33 2.93
C VAL A 496 -11.56 0.57 4.33
N VAL A 497 -10.26 0.85 4.42
CA VAL A 497 -9.57 1.15 5.67
C VAL A 497 -9.91 2.57 6.12
N THR A 498 -10.35 2.68 7.37
CA THR A 498 -10.65 3.95 8.05
C THR A 498 -9.87 4.11 9.35
N GLY A 499 -9.06 3.14 9.74
CA GLY A 499 -8.19 3.29 10.90
C GLY A 499 -7.25 2.13 11.08
N VAL A 500 -6.27 2.31 11.95
CA VAL A 500 -5.24 1.33 12.29
C VAL A 500 -4.89 1.44 13.77
N ARG A 501 -4.47 0.34 14.39
CA ARG A 501 -3.89 0.34 15.73
C ARG A 501 -3.01 -0.88 15.95
N PHE A 502 -2.17 -0.83 16.96
CA PHE A 502 -1.54 -2.02 17.51
C PHE A 502 -2.31 -2.49 18.73
N ARG A 503 -2.32 -3.80 18.93
CA ARG A 503 -2.65 -4.45 20.19
C ARG A 503 -1.54 -5.41 20.58
N VAL A 504 -1.60 -5.91 21.81
CA VAL A 504 -0.66 -6.92 22.30
C VAL A 504 -1.36 -8.28 22.35
N VAL A 505 -0.83 -9.27 21.62
CA VAL A 505 -1.29 -10.67 21.67
C VAL A 505 -0.14 -11.51 22.22
N GLY A 506 -0.28 -12.02 23.43
CA GLY A 506 0.84 -12.65 24.15
C GLY A 506 1.98 -11.65 24.37
N THR A 507 3.12 -11.87 23.70
CA THR A 507 4.31 -11.01 23.75
C THR A 507 4.57 -10.25 22.44
N HIS A 508 3.58 -10.25 21.54
CA HIS A 508 3.68 -9.72 20.17
C HIS A 508 2.89 -8.44 20.00
N LEU A 509 3.49 -7.47 19.31
CA LEU A 509 2.76 -6.35 18.71
C LEU A 509 2.04 -6.84 17.45
N ASN A 510 0.71 -6.77 17.47
CA ASN A 510 -0.18 -7.28 16.43
C ASN A 510 -0.96 -6.11 15.81
N LEU A 511 -0.97 -6.02 14.47
CA LEU A 511 -1.63 -4.95 13.73
C LEU A 511 -3.13 -5.23 13.57
N GLU A 512 -3.96 -4.22 13.80
CA GLU A 512 -5.38 -4.23 13.44
C GLU A 512 -5.71 -3.10 12.47
N ALA A 513 -6.64 -3.38 11.54
CA ALA A 513 -7.16 -2.41 10.60
C ALA A 513 -8.68 -2.28 10.76
N ARG A 514 -9.17 -1.04 10.87
CA ARG A 514 -10.60 -0.75 10.91
C ARG A 514 -11.16 -0.65 9.51
N LEU A 515 -12.05 -1.57 9.16
CA LEU A 515 -12.74 -1.63 7.88
C LEU A 515 -14.14 -1.02 8.00
N THR A 516 -14.51 -0.18 7.03
CA THR A 516 -15.82 0.48 6.95
C THR A 516 -16.40 0.31 5.56
N GLU A 517 -17.69 0.04 5.50
CA GLU A 517 -18.41 -0.16 4.24
C GLU A 517 -18.55 1.15 3.43
N ILE A 518 -18.52 1.05 2.10
CA ILE A 518 -18.68 2.15 1.17
C ILE A 518 -19.74 1.85 0.12
N ASN A 519 -20.44 2.90 -0.31
CA ASN A 519 -21.10 2.91 -1.59
C ASN A 519 -20.09 3.38 -2.64
N PHE A 520 -19.63 2.44 -3.48
CA PHE A 520 -18.64 2.72 -4.51
C PHE A 520 -19.11 3.79 -5.51
N GLU A 521 -20.37 3.74 -5.95
CA GLU A 521 -20.89 4.68 -6.94
C GLU A 521 -20.91 6.12 -6.42
N THR A 522 -21.42 6.32 -5.21
CA THR A 522 -21.53 7.67 -4.63
C THR A 522 -20.27 8.13 -3.92
N GLY A 523 -19.35 7.21 -3.59
CA GLY A 523 -18.15 7.50 -2.81
C GLY A 523 -18.45 7.89 -1.37
N LYS A 524 -19.49 7.28 -0.77
CA LYS A 524 -19.92 7.59 0.61
C LYS A 524 -19.72 6.40 1.53
N LEU A 525 -19.19 6.65 2.73
CA LEU A 525 -19.15 5.66 3.80
C LEU A 525 -20.57 5.32 4.26
N VAL A 526 -20.87 4.04 4.45
CA VAL A 526 -22.19 3.54 4.84
C VAL A 526 -22.19 3.22 6.33
N ASN A 527 -23.10 3.84 7.09
CA ASN A 527 -23.30 3.63 8.53
C ASN A 527 -21.99 3.50 9.33
N SER A 528 -21.03 4.38 9.04
CA SER A 528 -19.64 4.27 9.52
C SER A 528 -19.45 4.34 11.03
N LYS A 529 -20.47 4.74 11.79
CA LYS A 529 -20.48 4.71 13.27
C LYS A 529 -20.85 3.34 13.84
N GLU A 530 -21.63 2.54 13.10
CA GLU A 530 -22.26 1.32 13.62
C GLU A 530 -21.78 0.06 12.89
N LEU A 531 -21.43 0.15 11.59
CA LEU A 531 -21.10 -1.00 10.74
C LEU A 531 -19.60 -1.19 10.46
N SER A 532 -18.73 -0.45 11.16
CA SER A 532 -17.28 -0.65 11.07
C SER A 532 -16.81 -1.78 11.98
N TYR A 533 -15.80 -2.55 11.56
CA TYR A 533 -15.19 -3.57 12.41
C TYR A 533 -13.66 -3.55 12.32
N TRP A 534 -12.99 -4.08 13.34
CA TRP A 534 -11.54 -4.26 13.38
C TRP A 534 -11.20 -5.65 12.85
N ASN A 535 -10.33 -5.71 11.85
CA ASN A 535 -9.78 -6.95 11.30
C ASN A 535 -8.33 -7.12 11.75
N SER A 536 -7.91 -8.37 11.96
CA SER A 536 -6.59 -8.75 12.48
C SER A 536 -6.22 -10.19 12.08
N ASN A 537 -4.93 -10.53 12.22
CA ASN A 537 -4.48 -11.92 12.17
C ASN A 537 -4.17 -12.39 13.60
N ASP A 538 -4.99 -13.30 14.11
CA ASP A 538 -4.94 -13.78 15.49
C ASP A 538 -4.03 -14.99 15.66
N ASN A 539 -3.34 -15.43 14.61
CA ASN A 539 -2.40 -16.53 14.68
C ASN A 539 -1.23 -16.20 15.60
N THR A 540 -0.90 -17.16 16.45
CA THR A 540 0.21 -17.15 17.40
C THR A 540 1.28 -18.18 16.99
N ASP A 541 2.43 -18.16 17.66
CA ASP A 541 3.49 -19.16 17.52
C ASP A 541 3.07 -20.58 17.95
N VAL A 542 1.94 -20.70 18.66
CA VAL A 542 1.35 -21.97 19.10
C VAL A 542 0.05 -22.36 18.36
N SER A 543 -0.36 -21.62 17.33
CA SER A 543 -1.62 -21.83 16.57
C SER A 543 -1.61 -23.06 15.62
N GLY A 544 -1.21 -24.23 16.10
CA GLY A 544 -1.31 -25.50 15.39
C GLY A 544 -0.71 -25.48 13.96
N ASP A 545 -1.54 -25.79 12.97
CA ASP A 545 -1.17 -25.80 11.55
C ASP A 545 -0.96 -24.38 10.98
N ASN A 546 -1.63 -23.38 11.54
CA ASN A 546 -1.52 -21.96 11.16
C ASN A 546 -0.49 -21.19 11.99
N ARG A 547 0.42 -21.91 12.68
CA ARG A 547 1.41 -21.27 13.56
C ARG A 547 2.21 -20.20 12.84
N ARG A 548 2.40 -19.08 13.51
CA ARG A 548 3.22 -17.99 13.04
C ARG A 548 4.69 -18.39 13.02
N LYS A 549 5.42 -18.06 11.96
CA LYS A 549 6.84 -18.42 11.82
C LYS A 549 7.77 -17.28 12.24
N LYS A 550 8.78 -17.59 13.04
CA LYS A 550 9.84 -16.63 13.40
C LYS A 550 10.75 -16.37 12.20
N LEU A 551 10.89 -15.12 11.79
CA LEU A 551 11.91 -14.66 10.87
C LEU A 551 13.18 -14.34 11.67
N SER A 552 14.22 -15.14 11.48
CA SER A 552 15.50 -14.99 12.18
C SER A 552 16.47 -14.12 11.38
N ILE A 553 17.09 -13.13 12.03
CA ILE A 553 18.18 -12.33 11.45
C ILE A 553 19.52 -12.90 11.93
N SER A 554 20.33 -13.43 11.02
CA SER A 554 21.64 -14.00 11.36
C SER A 554 22.74 -12.94 11.34
N SER A 555 23.51 -12.86 12.45
CA SER A 555 24.64 -11.94 12.65
C SER A 555 24.39 -10.51 12.13
N PRO A 556 23.39 -9.78 12.65
CA PRO A 556 23.00 -8.48 12.12
C PRO A 556 24.02 -7.37 12.44
N ASP A 557 24.57 -6.71 11.41
CA ASP A 557 25.22 -5.38 11.56
C ASP A 557 24.17 -4.25 11.50
N ILE A 558 24.60 -3.02 11.73
CA ILE A 558 23.75 -1.81 11.67
C ILE A 558 23.15 -1.66 10.26
N PRO A 559 21.82 -1.53 10.11
CA PRO A 559 21.15 -1.48 8.81
C PRO A 559 21.68 -0.41 7.87
N THR A 560 21.97 0.79 8.38
CA THR A 560 22.43 1.95 7.60
C THR A 560 23.86 1.83 7.06
N ARG A 561 24.61 0.78 7.44
CA ARG A 561 25.95 0.51 6.91
C ARG A 561 25.92 -0.30 5.60
N THR A 562 24.76 -0.78 5.17
CA THR A 562 24.63 -1.46 3.88
C THR A 562 24.83 -0.48 2.72
N ILE A 563 25.61 -0.89 1.71
CA ILE A 563 25.74 -0.15 0.44
C ILE A 563 24.68 -0.57 -0.59
N VAL A 564 23.99 -1.69 -0.32
CA VAL A 564 22.97 -2.25 -1.22
C VAL A 564 21.60 -1.99 -0.63
N LYS A 565 20.67 -1.51 -1.46
CA LYS A 565 19.26 -1.27 -1.07
C LYS A 565 18.61 -2.51 -0.49
N SER A 566 17.83 -2.32 0.56
CA SER A 566 17.00 -3.32 1.22
C SER A 566 15.93 -3.86 0.28
N ILE A 567 15.63 -5.16 0.42
CA ILE A 567 14.52 -5.82 -0.28
C ILE A 567 13.53 -6.38 0.73
N PRO A 568 12.21 -6.43 0.43
CA PRO A 568 11.25 -7.13 1.28
C PRO A 568 11.66 -8.59 1.47
N MET A 569 11.72 -9.04 2.73
CA MET A 569 12.15 -10.41 3.07
C MET A 569 11.11 -11.18 3.87
N SER A 570 10.12 -10.52 4.47
CA SER A 570 9.04 -11.18 5.21
C SER A 570 7.83 -11.53 4.36
N LYS A 571 7.05 -12.46 4.87
CA LYS A 571 5.74 -12.88 4.35
C LYS A 571 4.66 -12.70 5.42
N HIS A 572 3.40 -12.70 4.99
CA HIS A 572 2.24 -12.75 5.89
C HIS A 572 2.34 -13.96 6.82
N ASN A 573 1.87 -13.83 8.07
CA ASN A 573 1.92 -14.86 9.12
C ASN A 573 3.35 -15.21 9.59
N GLU A 574 4.25 -14.22 9.56
CA GLU A 574 5.56 -14.29 10.20
C GLU A 574 5.64 -13.31 11.38
N PHE A 575 6.67 -13.43 12.23
CA PHE A 575 7.02 -12.41 13.21
C PHE A 575 8.53 -12.23 13.26
N ILE A 576 8.96 -11.08 13.78
CA ILE A 576 10.37 -10.79 14.04
C ILE A 576 10.54 -10.26 15.46
N GLU A 577 11.71 -10.45 16.04
CA GLU A 577 12.06 -9.90 17.35
C GLU A 577 13.04 -8.75 17.18
N PHE A 578 12.90 -7.72 18.02
CA PHE A 578 13.99 -6.80 18.25
C PHE A 578 15.11 -7.51 19.01
N VAL A 579 16.32 -7.47 18.46
CA VAL A 579 17.52 -8.11 19.01
C VAL A 579 18.69 -7.13 18.99
N ASN A 580 19.77 -7.48 19.67
CA ASN A 580 21.02 -6.75 19.55
C ASN A 580 21.72 -7.03 18.22
N SER A 581 22.51 -6.06 17.77
CA SER A 581 23.50 -6.24 16.72
C SER A 581 24.52 -7.32 17.11
N ASP A 582 25.17 -7.87 16.09
CA ASP A 582 26.18 -8.90 16.28
C ASP A 582 27.32 -8.42 17.19
N LEU A 583 27.78 -9.30 18.07
CA LEU A 583 28.80 -8.98 19.06
C LEU A 583 30.12 -8.58 18.39
N TYR A 584 30.55 -9.28 17.35
CA TYR A 584 31.82 -9.01 16.69
C TYR A 584 31.72 -7.80 15.78
N LYS A 585 30.58 -7.60 15.10
CA LYS A 585 30.41 -6.47 14.18
C LYS A 585 30.18 -5.13 14.87
N ASP A 586 29.53 -5.14 16.04
CA ASP A 586 29.05 -3.91 16.68
C ASP A 586 29.03 -3.96 18.23
N ALA A 587 29.72 -4.91 18.86
CA ALA A 587 29.76 -5.09 20.32
C ALA A 587 28.34 -5.17 20.96
N ALA A 588 27.36 -5.66 20.20
CA ALA A 588 25.95 -5.73 20.60
C ALA A 588 25.36 -4.37 21.06
N GLN A 589 25.83 -3.25 20.51
CA GLN A 589 25.46 -1.90 20.99
C GLN A 589 24.22 -1.31 20.33
N THR A 590 23.71 -1.91 19.26
CA THR A 590 22.57 -1.39 18.48
C THR A 590 21.41 -2.36 18.58
N THR A 591 20.19 -1.87 18.78
CA THR A 591 18.98 -2.71 18.67
C THR A 591 18.50 -2.68 17.23
N VAL A 592 18.22 -3.86 16.67
CA VAL A 592 17.75 -4.06 15.30
C VAL A 592 16.48 -4.92 15.30
N PRO A 593 15.58 -4.82 14.31
CA PRO A 593 15.64 -3.93 13.14
C PRO A 593 15.46 -2.43 13.48
N PHE A 594 15.82 -1.55 12.55
CA PHE A 594 15.44 -0.14 12.61
C PHE A 594 13.99 0.07 12.15
N MET A 595 13.41 1.24 12.43
CA MET A 595 12.07 1.62 11.96
C MET A 595 12.21 2.47 10.70
N ASP A 596 11.60 2.09 9.59
CA ASP A 596 11.46 2.95 8.42
C ASP A 596 10.33 3.94 8.66
N VAL A 597 10.67 5.23 8.74
CA VAL A 597 9.71 6.31 9.07
C VAL A 597 9.26 7.08 7.83
N GLN A 598 9.59 6.60 6.63
CA GLN A 598 9.16 7.23 5.38
C GLN A 598 7.65 7.12 5.15
N ASP A 599 7.10 8.11 4.47
CA ASP A 599 5.70 8.16 4.06
C ASP A 599 5.38 7.07 3.01
N VAL A 600 4.44 6.19 3.32
CA VAL A 600 3.92 5.17 2.40
C VAL A 600 2.57 5.62 1.87
N VAL A 601 2.57 6.18 0.67
CA VAL A 601 1.40 6.72 -0.02
C VAL A 601 1.38 6.23 -1.47
N SER A 602 0.20 6.23 -2.09
CA SER A 602 0.05 6.00 -3.53
C SER A 602 -0.12 7.31 -4.29
N ASN A 603 0.34 7.38 -5.53
CA ASN A 603 0.12 8.52 -6.42
C ASN A 603 -0.45 8.07 -7.77
N PRO A 604 -1.73 8.32 -8.11
CA PRO A 604 -2.68 9.11 -7.34
C PRO A 604 -3.10 8.44 -6.02
N PRO A 605 -3.60 9.22 -5.05
CA PRO A 605 -4.17 8.66 -3.83
C PRO A 605 -5.42 7.84 -4.15
N VAL A 606 -5.54 6.67 -3.52
CA VAL A 606 -6.72 5.80 -3.61
C VAL A 606 -7.14 5.35 -2.21
N PRO A 607 -8.41 4.95 -2.01
CA PRO A 607 -8.78 4.25 -0.79
C PRO A 607 -7.95 2.97 -0.64
N LEU A 608 -7.70 2.58 0.61
CA LEU A 608 -7.01 1.34 0.93
C LEU A 608 -8.03 0.25 1.26
N SER A 609 -7.76 -0.98 0.83
CA SER A 609 -8.51 -2.17 1.24
C SER A 609 -7.75 -3.00 2.29
N GLY A 610 -6.52 -2.58 2.61
CA GLY A 610 -5.71 -3.21 3.63
C GLY A 610 -4.43 -2.45 3.90
N VAL A 611 -3.75 -2.90 4.94
CA VAL A 611 -2.50 -2.34 5.45
C VAL A 611 -1.63 -3.49 5.96
N GLY A 612 -0.32 -3.27 6.12
CA GLY A 612 0.53 -4.28 6.72
C GLY A 612 1.82 -3.74 7.30
N ILE A 613 2.46 -4.55 8.13
CA ILE A 613 3.83 -4.33 8.60
C ILE A 613 4.70 -5.41 7.99
N TYR A 614 5.87 -5.02 7.48
CA TYR A 614 6.80 -5.96 6.87
C TYR A 614 8.25 -5.63 7.24
N TYR A 615 9.11 -6.61 7.05
CA TYR A 615 10.54 -6.49 7.21
C TYR A 615 11.24 -6.45 5.84
N LYS A 616 12.15 -5.48 5.67
CA LYS A 616 13.07 -5.41 4.54
C LYS A 616 14.51 -5.32 5.02
N GLY A 617 15.44 -5.90 4.26
CA GLY A 617 16.86 -5.82 4.62
C GLY A 617 17.77 -6.54 3.64
N ARG A 618 18.96 -6.89 4.14
CA ARG A 618 19.96 -7.71 3.46
C ARG A 618 20.57 -8.72 4.44
N PRO A 619 20.97 -9.91 3.97
CA PRO A 619 21.67 -10.87 4.81
C PRO A 619 22.89 -10.26 5.53
N GLY A 620 23.04 -10.54 6.81
CA GLY A 620 24.13 -10.02 7.64
C GLY A 620 23.94 -8.59 8.17
N PHE A 621 22.80 -7.96 7.92
CA PHE A 621 22.39 -6.65 8.44
C PHE A 621 21.04 -6.74 9.15
N GLY A 622 20.79 -5.83 10.08
CA GLY A 622 19.58 -5.81 10.91
C GLY A 622 18.29 -5.40 10.21
N GLY A 623 18.36 -4.80 9.02
CA GLY A 623 17.20 -4.36 8.23
C GLY A 623 16.27 -3.34 8.92
N PHE A 624 15.07 -3.20 8.34
CA PHE A 624 14.06 -2.22 8.73
C PHE A 624 12.67 -2.85 8.84
N LEU A 625 11.92 -2.46 9.86
CA LEU A 625 10.47 -2.63 9.96
C LEU A 625 9.78 -1.42 9.32
N ALA A 626 8.85 -1.68 8.41
CA ALA A 626 8.18 -0.65 7.64
C ALA A 626 6.69 -0.95 7.50
N PRO A 627 5.83 0.08 7.39
CA PRO A 627 4.46 -0.12 6.97
C PRO A 627 4.39 -0.33 5.45
N LYS A 628 3.32 -0.96 5.00
CA LYS A 628 2.92 -1.03 3.59
C LYS A 628 1.41 -0.85 3.48
N ILE A 629 0.98 -0.35 2.33
CA ILE A 629 -0.45 -0.14 2.03
C ILE A 629 -0.91 -1.09 0.94
N ILE A 630 -2.19 -1.46 0.99
CA ILE A 630 -2.83 -2.32 -0.01
C ILE A 630 -3.96 -1.51 -0.65
N THR A 631 -3.77 -1.15 -1.92
CA THR A 631 -4.72 -0.32 -2.67
C THR A 631 -6.05 -1.04 -2.86
N TYR A 632 -7.13 -0.27 -2.97
CA TYR A 632 -8.46 -0.80 -3.31
C TYR A 632 -8.43 -1.62 -4.60
N ASP A 633 -9.22 -2.71 -4.63
CA ASP A 633 -9.31 -3.60 -5.79
C ASP A 633 -10.44 -3.17 -6.73
N PHE A 634 -10.07 -2.53 -7.84
CA PHE A 634 -11.05 -2.09 -8.84
C PHE A 634 -11.56 -3.21 -9.75
N THR A 635 -11.00 -4.43 -9.67
CA THR A 635 -11.29 -5.53 -10.61
C THR A 635 -12.79 -5.86 -10.69
N ARG A 636 -13.51 -5.80 -9.56
CA ARG A 636 -14.95 -6.09 -9.49
C ARG A 636 -15.83 -5.05 -10.19
N HIS A 637 -15.32 -3.83 -10.37
CA HIS A 637 -16.02 -2.71 -11.01
C HIS A 637 -15.75 -2.62 -12.51
N VAL A 638 -14.75 -3.35 -13.01
CA VAL A 638 -14.48 -3.55 -14.43
C VAL A 638 -15.50 -4.57 -14.95
N VAL A 639 -16.66 -4.11 -15.41
CA VAL A 639 -17.77 -5.01 -15.80
C VAL A 639 -17.77 -5.23 -17.32
N VAL A 640 -17.56 -6.47 -17.74
CA VAL A 640 -17.70 -6.87 -19.15
C VAL A 640 -19.18 -6.78 -19.57
N PRO A 641 -19.53 -6.02 -20.62
CA PRO A 641 -20.89 -5.98 -21.13
C PRO A 641 -21.38 -7.39 -21.49
N LYS A 642 -22.52 -7.82 -20.93
CA LYS A 642 -23.20 -9.02 -21.40
C LYS A 642 -23.91 -8.66 -22.70
N ARG A 643 -23.58 -9.36 -23.80
CA ARG A 643 -24.42 -9.30 -25.00
C ARG A 643 -25.78 -9.87 -24.62
N THR A 644 -26.82 -9.05 -24.65
CA THR A 644 -28.17 -9.59 -24.77
C THR A 644 -28.23 -10.30 -26.13
N PRO A 645 -28.56 -11.59 -26.15
CA PRO A 645 -28.64 -12.36 -27.40
C PRO A 645 -29.66 -11.80 -28.38
#